data_AF-A0A1W2AAN1-F1
#
_entry.id   AF-A0A1W2AAN1-F1
#
_cell.length_a   1.000
_cell.length_b   1.000
_cell.length_c   1.000
_cell.angle_alpha   90.00
_cell.angle_beta   90.00
_cell.angle_gamma   90.00
#
_symmetry.space_group_name_H-M   'P 1'
#
loop_
_entity.id
_entity.type
_entity.pdbx_description
1 polymer ?
#
loop_
_entity_poly.entity_id
_entity_poly.type
_entity_poly.pdbx_seq_one_letter_code
_entity_poly.pdbx_strand_id
1 'polypeptide(L)'
;MISTETKPIEPTMKSDLQWLTTHLNSYKDQLTQGAKIEALKDLILVDFSNICHQYNSHAAAIESNEASEIEIDQYLLQYVLPESFKDLIIIHRDVLLQLQIGHHKTIENIASIAALQNLIEESITLLVNAINYVTSTIEKEVKSTYKTNAKKIIDSKTRHHLSPWKVYQEQFNILLSQFSQITNTNKKTINNIEIFNEIRNDTNSIIEKIGLESQVLLEISTNAIAVIKGNENSKEILSWIEKSLTQISANDAKTNVEFTSAIESKINNLESYAIPIGTNEGYLLEKKIDFNKSVKKWMDYNLLPLLSDVWEQNNSINNFIKHSLLNLKSSLNLGKENNNLIHLDTQLEAYKNTKNTLQENIERQNSIVAQIKSLLVKEFLVCNSYNSNEFLDVSIQNSLNQYTVETGNILVTIQKGFKNLIAKFNQSYDKVVLDNPQANLEKAANCIAQRMFKEANAHYDTLFLNKKFIGDLFLVTRTQQENKLKDTVAQWNDGFNKSILVLGNNLSGKSTFLENTSDIFTDQKILKLSPNDSITIEGRKFKTSNDLKDALNAVKNNSFSQKRILVIDDLELWRDDKFSLLNNTRALINFIESESDNVLVIVSTNSSMCAHLNKRSNFSNAFSTHIDLNKSTLEEICKAVLVRHSATHRTLINSNNEPLSDTQIVAHVTKLCKKYNNNLGEVLQSWTYGTTVTENGSIQYQENATSFPDFFTREEIIVLKYTLLYNYSNEKMFKSFIGANYETNFKSGLKRLLNNKVLIRDDNGFLKINPVINYDIYQILKYRDIID
;
A
#
# COMPACT_ATOMS: atom_id res chain seq x y z
N MET A 1 -71.34 55.58 -48.06
CA MET A 1 -70.37 56.01 -47.03
C MET A 1 -70.34 54.93 -45.95
N ILE A 2 -69.13 54.58 -45.51
CA ILE A 2 -68.77 53.69 -44.39
C ILE A 2 -68.81 52.18 -44.71
N SER A 3 -67.65 51.63 -45.09
CA SER A 3 -67.31 50.21 -44.94
C SER A 3 -66.26 50.11 -43.84
N THR A 4 -66.68 49.62 -42.69
CA THR A 4 -65.92 49.45 -41.46
C THR A 4 -64.76 48.46 -41.62
N GLU A 5 -63.57 48.90 -41.19
CA GLU A 5 -62.38 48.07 -40.95
C GLU A 5 -62.69 46.99 -39.90
N THR A 6 -62.55 45.73 -40.28
CA THR A 6 -62.43 44.61 -39.34
C THR A 6 -60.97 44.49 -38.90
N LYS A 7 -60.67 44.98 -37.69
CA LYS A 7 -59.44 44.65 -36.95
C LYS A 7 -59.31 43.12 -36.80
N PRO A 8 -58.12 42.52 -36.97
CA PRO A 8 -57.88 41.17 -36.52
C PRO A 8 -57.95 41.14 -34.98
N ILE A 9 -58.84 40.31 -34.46
CA ILE A 9 -59.01 40.06 -33.03
C ILE A 9 -57.78 39.25 -32.58
N GLU A 10 -56.90 39.87 -31.80
CA GLU A 10 -55.86 39.15 -31.05
C GLU A 10 -56.52 38.14 -30.11
N PRO A 11 -56.07 36.87 -30.06
CA PRO A 11 -56.56 35.93 -29.07
C PRO A 11 -56.05 36.36 -27.69
N THR A 12 -56.96 36.96 -26.92
CA THR A 12 -56.78 37.43 -25.55
C THR A 12 -56.90 36.28 -24.55
N MET A 13 -55.99 35.30 -24.64
CA MET A 13 -55.68 34.45 -23.49
C MET A 13 -54.22 34.68 -23.13
N LYS A 14 -53.98 35.50 -22.10
CA LYS A 14 -52.66 35.62 -21.48
C LYS A 14 -52.36 34.28 -20.81
N SER A 15 -51.28 33.63 -21.22
CA SER A 15 -50.75 32.47 -20.50
C SER A 15 -50.22 32.94 -19.14
N ASP A 16 -50.50 32.16 -18.09
CA ASP A 16 -49.94 32.42 -16.76
C ASP A 16 -48.43 32.11 -16.71
N LEU A 17 -47.78 31.73 -17.82
CA LEU A 17 -46.33 31.51 -17.91
C LEU A 17 -45.50 32.77 -18.13
N GLN A 18 -46.13 33.95 -18.22
CA GLN A 18 -45.43 35.22 -18.42
C GLN A 18 -44.41 35.50 -17.29
N TRP A 19 -44.68 35.04 -16.07
CA TRP A 19 -43.73 35.18 -14.95
C TRP A 19 -42.40 34.47 -15.24
N LEU A 20 -42.41 33.26 -15.83
CA LEU A 20 -41.21 32.47 -16.05
C LEU A 20 -40.29 33.16 -17.07
N THR A 21 -40.87 33.65 -18.16
CA THR A 21 -40.14 34.42 -19.17
C THR A 21 -39.62 35.75 -18.61
N THR A 22 -40.37 36.43 -17.74
CA THR A 22 -39.91 37.66 -17.09
C THR A 22 -38.73 37.40 -16.14
N HIS A 23 -38.81 36.35 -15.31
CA HIS A 23 -37.72 36.01 -14.37
C HIS A 23 -36.46 35.54 -15.10
N LEU A 24 -36.59 34.73 -16.16
CA LEU A 24 -35.46 34.30 -16.99
C LEU A 24 -34.78 35.48 -17.70
N ASN A 25 -35.57 36.44 -18.22
CA ASN A 25 -35.00 37.64 -18.83
C ASN A 25 -34.33 38.57 -17.80
N SER A 26 -34.94 38.74 -16.62
CA SER A 26 -34.32 39.51 -15.53
C SER A 26 -32.99 38.90 -15.09
N TYR A 27 -32.93 37.57 -14.95
CA TYR A 27 -31.71 36.85 -14.62
C TYR A 27 -30.65 36.98 -15.74
N LYS A 28 -31.06 36.91 -17.02
CA LYS A 28 -30.18 37.16 -18.17
C LYS A 28 -29.56 38.56 -18.12
N ASP A 29 -30.34 39.59 -17.82
CA ASP A 29 -29.84 40.96 -17.75
C ASP A 29 -28.81 41.11 -16.62
N GLN A 30 -29.03 40.44 -15.48
CA GLN A 30 -28.07 40.39 -14.37
C GLN A 30 -26.77 39.66 -14.75
N LEU A 31 -26.84 38.55 -15.49
CA LEU A 31 -25.65 37.84 -15.98
C LEU A 31 -24.75 38.73 -16.83
N THR A 32 -25.32 39.60 -17.67
CA THR A 32 -24.55 40.51 -18.52
C THR A 32 -23.87 41.66 -17.76
N GLN A 33 -24.27 41.92 -16.51
CA GLN A 33 -23.71 42.97 -15.66
C GLN A 33 -22.63 42.45 -14.68
N GLY A 34 -22.54 41.12 -14.47
CA GLY A 34 -21.66 40.50 -13.48
C GLY A 34 -20.28 40.12 -14.02
N ALA A 35 -19.24 40.93 -13.77
CA ALA A 35 -17.88 40.66 -14.25
C ALA A 35 -16.99 39.81 -13.32
N LYS A 36 -17.44 39.49 -12.09
CA LYS A 36 -16.64 38.77 -11.08
C LYS A 36 -17.15 37.35 -10.89
N ILE A 37 -16.22 36.41 -10.67
CA ILE A 37 -16.51 34.99 -10.49
C ILE A 37 -17.48 34.71 -9.34
N GLU A 38 -17.31 35.36 -8.18
CA GLU A 38 -18.20 35.15 -7.04
C GLU A 38 -19.61 35.69 -7.30
N ALA A 39 -19.71 36.83 -7.98
CA ALA A 39 -21.02 37.36 -8.39
C ALA A 39 -21.73 36.40 -9.36
N LEU A 40 -21.01 35.80 -10.31
CA LEU A 40 -21.58 34.81 -11.23
C LEU A 40 -22.00 33.52 -10.52
N LYS A 41 -21.18 33.01 -9.59
CA LYS A 41 -21.53 31.85 -8.77
C LYS A 41 -22.77 32.12 -7.92
N ASP A 42 -22.86 33.28 -7.29
CA ASP A 42 -24.00 33.68 -6.45
C ASP A 42 -25.29 33.80 -7.28
N LEU A 43 -25.22 34.40 -8.47
CA LEU A 43 -26.34 34.45 -9.41
C LEU A 43 -26.87 33.05 -9.75
N ILE A 44 -25.97 32.09 -10.02
CA ILE A 44 -26.37 30.71 -10.32
C ILE A 44 -26.95 30.01 -9.09
N LEU A 45 -26.30 30.14 -7.93
CA LEU A 45 -26.69 29.42 -6.72
C LEU A 45 -27.98 29.95 -6.10
N VAL A 46 -28.21 31.26 -6.16
CA VAL A 46 -29.36 31.92 -5.52
C VAL A 46 -30.45 32.18 -6.55
N ASP A 47 -30.20 33.05 -7.52
CA ASP A 47 -31.25 33.56 -8.40
C ASP A 47 -31.76 32.50 -9.38
N PHE A 48 -30.87 31.75 -10.03
CA PHE A 48 -31.30 30.67 -10.92
C PHE A 48 -31.95 29.50 -10.16
N SER A 49 -31.43 29.12 -8.99
CA SER A 49 -32.06 28.11 -8.15
C SER A 49 -33.46 28.53 -7.68
N ASN A 50 -33.67 29.82 -7.37
CA ASN A 50 -34.99 30.36 -7.06
C ASN A 50 -35.96 30.21 -8.24
N ILE A 51 -35.51 30.49 -9.47
CA ILE A 51 -36.33 30.27 -10.68
C ILE A 51 -36.70 28.79 -10.82
N CYS A 52 -35.77 27.87 -10.55
CA CYS A 52 -36.02 26.43 -10.58
C CYS A 52 -37.03 25.99 -9.51
N HIS A 53 -36.92 26.51 -8.28
CA HIS A 53 -37.86 26.25 -7.20
C HIS A 53 -39.26 26.80 -7.52
N GLN A 54 -39.34 27.99 -8.10
CA GLN A 54 -40.61 28.56 -8.57
C GLN A 54 -41.23 27.68 -9.64
N TYR A 55 -40.47 27.27 -10.66
CA TYR A 55 -40.93 26.32 -11.69
C TYR A 55 -41.48 25.04 -11.08
N ASN A 56 -40.73 24.40 -10.17
CA ASN A 56 -41.16 23.20 -9.46
C ASN A 56 -42.45 23.40 -8.66
N SER A 57 -42.57 24.53 -7.96
CA SER A 57 -43.74 24.84 -7.14
C SER A 57 -45.00 25.07 -8.00
N HIS A 58 -44.87 25.78 -9.11
CA HIS A 58 -45.98 26.06 -10.03
C HIS A 58 -46.45 24.78 -10.73
N ALA A 59 -45.52 23.94 -11.21
CA ALA A 59 -45.88 22.69 -11.86
C ALA A 59 -46.49 21.65 -10.89
N ALA A 60 -46.10 21.66 -9.60
CA ALA A 60 -46.67 20.80 -8.56
C ALA A 60 -48.01 21.28 -8.00
N ALA A 61 -48.23 22.60 -7.88
CA ALA A 61 -49.49 23.16 -7.36
C ALA A 61 -50.70 22.75 -8.23
N ILE A 62 -50.48 22.59 -9.55
CA ILE A 62 -51.52 22.24 -10.51
C ILE A 62 -51.87 20.73 -10.45
N GLU A 63 -51.03 19.89 -9.84
CA GLU A 63 -51.31 18.45 -9.61
C GLU A 63 -52.38 18.19 -8.54
N SER A 64 -52.70 19.19 -7.70
CA SER A 64 -53.63 19.06 -6.56
C SER A 64 -55.11 19.23 -6.90
N ASN A 65 -55.43 19.66 -8.12
CA ASN A 65 -56.81 19.77 -8.59
C ASN A 65 -57.21 18.49 -9.34
N GLU A 66 -58.06 17.66 -8.74
CA GLU A 66 -58.70 16.47 -9.36
C GLU A 66 -59.72 16.88 -10.46
N ALA A 67 -59.30 17.71 -11.43
CA ALA A 67 -60.11 18.06 -12.58
C ALA A 67 -59.87 17.05 -13.71
N SER A 68 -60.95 16.56 -14.31
CA SER A 68 -60.93 15.62 -15.44
C SER A 68 -60.37 16.20 -16.75
N GLU A 69 -60.01 17.49 -16.78
CA GLU A 69 -59.45 18.18 -17.95
C GLU A 69 -58.13 18.86 -17.57
N ILE A 70 -57.04 18.52 -18.29
CA ILE A 70 -55.73 19.16 -18.13
C ILE A 70 -55.79 20.57 -18.71
N GLU A 71 -55.45 21.58 -17.89
CA GLU A 71 -55.37 22.97 -18.35
C GLU A 71 -54.18 23.20 -19.29
N ILE A 72 -54.26 24.23 -20.14
CA ILE A 72 -53.22 24.50 -21.15
C ILE A 72 -51.85 24.76 -20.50
N ASP A 73 -51.81 25.52 -19.41
CA ASP A 73 -50.57 25.83 -18.71
C ASP A 73 -50.05 24.60 -17.92
N GLN A 74 -50.92 23.72 -17.44
CA GLN A 74 -50.54 22.42 -16.87
C GLN A 74 -49.83 21.55 -17.92
N TYR A 75 -50.41 21.45 -19.12
CA TYR A 75 -49.82 20.69 -20.22
C TYR A 75 -48.44 21.24 -20.61
N LEU A 76 -48.29 22.56 -20.69
CA LEU A 76 -47.02 23.19 -21.01
C LEU A 76 -45.95 22.93 -19.94
N LEU A 77 -46.29 23.09 -18.65
CA LEU A 77 -45.35 22.88 -17.54
C LEU A 77 -45.01 21.42 -17.27
N GLN A 78 -45.94 20.49 -17.49
CA GLN A 78 -45.74 19.09 -17.11
C GLN A 78 -45.30 18.18 -18.26
N TYR A 79 -45.58 18.54 -19.52
CA TYR A 79 -45.34 17.66 -20.67
C TYR A 79 -44.40 18.24 -21.74
N VAL A 80 -44.37 19.56 -21.92
CA VAL A 80 -43.67 20.18 -23.07
C VAL A 80 -42.36 20.83 -22.66
N LEU A 81 -42.39 21.69 -21.64
CA LEU A 81 -41.25 22.49 -21.21
C LEU A 81 -40.22 21.78 -20.29
N PRO A 82 -40.55 20.70 -19.55
CA PRO A 82 -39.60 20.10 -18.61
C PRO A 82 -38.26 19.67 -19.22
N GLU A 83 -38.26 19.17 -20.45
CA GLU A 83 -37.02 18.72 -21.11
C GLU A 83 -36.07 19.88 -21.36
N SER A 84 -36.54 20.93 -22.05
CA SER A 84 -35.71 22.12 -22.32
C SER A 84 -35.30 22.84 -21.03
N PHE A 85 -36.14 22.81 -20.00
CA PHE A 85 -35.80 23.39 -18.70
C PHE A 85 -34.77 22.54 -17.94
N LYS A 86 -34.84 21.21 -18.04
CA LYS A 86 -33.82 20.29 -17.52
C LYS A 86 -32.45 20.59 -18.13
N ASP A 87 -32.40 20.76 -19.44
CA ASP A 87 -31.17 21.07 -20.16
C ASP A 87 -30.56 22.39 -19.68
N LEU A 88 -31.41 23.39 -19.39
CA LEU A 88 -30.98 24.65 -18.80
C LEU A 88 -30.33 24.44 -17.42
N ILE A 89 -30.93 23.61 -16.55
CA ILE A 89 -30.37 23.28 -15.23
C ILE A 89 -29.02 22.57 -15.36
N ILE A 90 -28.92 21.61 -16.29
CA ILE A 90 -27.67 20.88 -16.58
C ILE A 90 -26.56 21.85 -17.02
N ILE A 91 -26.84 22.77 -17.93
CA ILE A 91 -25.85 23.76 -18.39
C ILE A 91 -25.38 24.65 -17.23
N HIS A 92 -26.29 25.11 -16.36
CA HIS A 92 -25.93 25.92 -15.21
C HIS A 92 -25.07 25.17 -14.19
N ARG A 93 -25.36 23.88 -13.95
CA ARG A 93 -24.53 22.99 -13.13
C ARG A 93 -23.12 22.86 -13.69
N ASP A 94 -23.02 22.62 -14.99
CA ASP A 94 -21.75 22.35 -15.67
C ASP A 94 -20.88 23.61 -15.69
N VAL A 95 -21.48 24.77 -15.95
CA VAL A 95 -20.80 26.07 -15.84
C VAL A 95 -20.32 26.32 -14.40
N LEU A 96 -21.15 26.07 -13.39
CA LEU A 96 -20.77 26.21 -11.99
C LEU A 96 -19.54 25.34 -11.65
N LEU A 97 -19.52 24.08 -12.12
CA LEU A 97 -18.39 23.17 -11.93
C LEU A 97 -17.12 23.69 -12.62
N GLN A 98 -17.22 24.13 -13.88
CA GLN A 98 -16.06 24.63 -14.63
C GLN A 98 -15.49 25.92 -14.01
N LEU A 99 -16.34 26.82 -13.52
CA LEU A 99 -15.90 28.02 -12.81
C LEU A 99 -15.12 27.67 -11.53
N GLN A 100 -15.55 26.64 -10.79
CA GLN A 100 -14.83 26.17 -9.62
C GLN A 100 -13.48 25.53 -9.98
N ILE A 101 -13.44 24.65 -10.98
CA ILE A 101 -12.19 24.04 -11.47
C ILE A 101 -11.22 25.13 -11.93
N GLY A 102 -11.70 26.13 -12.68
CA GLY A 102 -10.91 27.28 -13.11
C GLY A 102 -10.35 28.07 -11.93
N HIS A 103 -11.18 28.32 -10.91
CA HIS A 103 -10.76 29.00 -9.69
C HIS A 103 -9.66 28.25 -8.94
N HIS A 104 -9.83 26.94 -8.72
CA HIS A 104 -8.82 26.09 -8.08
C HIS A 104 -7.48 26.12 -8.83
N LYS A 105 -7.51 26.04 -10.17
CA LYS A 105 -6.30 26.11 -11.01
C LYS A 105 -5.60 27.46 -10.92
N THR A 106 -6.34 28.56 -10.71
CA THR A 106 -5.74 29.88 -10.50
C THR A 106 -5.11 30.01 -9.10
N ILE A 107 -5.75 29.48 -8.04
CA ILE A 107 -5.16 29.48 -6.69
C ILE A 107 -3.85 28.68 -6.64
N GLU A 108 -3.76 27.56 -7.36
CA GLU A 108 -2.54 26.76 -7.47
C GLU A 108 -1.53 27.28 -8.50
N ASN A 109 -1.76 28.46 -9.11
CA ASN A 109 -0.90 29.08 -10.13
C ASN A 109 -0.69 28.23 -11.41
N ILE A 110 -1.62 27.31 -11.72
CA ILE A 110 -1.60 26.52 -12.95
C ILE A 110 -2.18 27.33 -14.12
N ALA A 111 -3.21 28.13 -13.84
CA ALA A 111 -3.88 28.99 -14.82
C ALA A 111 -3.71 30.47 -14.47
N SER A 112 -3.52 31.31 -15.49
CA SER A 112 -3.41 32.75 -15.32
C SER A 112 -4.77 33.39 -14.97
N ILE A 113 -4.74 34.54 -14.31
CA ILE A 113 -5.95 35.33 -14.01
C ILE A 113 -6.68 35.71 -15.30
N ALA A 114 -5.94 35.98 -16.39
CA ALA A 114 -6.51 36.28 -17.70
C ALA A 114 -7.28 35.08 -18.30
N ALA A 115 -6.77 33.85 -18.13
CA ALA A 115 -7.49 32.66 -18.58
C ALA A 115 -8.79 32.43 -17.79
N LEU A 116 -8.79 32.74 -16.49
CA LEU A 116 -10.00 32.70 -15.67
C LEU A 116 -11.04 33.73 -16.11
N GLN A 117 -10.59 34.94 -16.49
CA GLN A 117 -11.48 35.98 -17.04
C GLN A 117 -12.12 35.53 -18.36
N ASN A 118 -11.36 34.96 -19.28
CA ASN A 118 -11.91 34.42 -20.52
C ASN A 118 -12.95 33.32 -20.25
N LEU A 119 -12.68 32.41 -19.30
CA LEU A 119 -13.64 31.36 -18.91
C LEU A 119 -14.96 31.96 -18.39
N ILE A 120 -14.90 33.05 -17.61
CA ILE A 120 -16.09 33.74 -17.10
C ILE A 120 -16.90 34.34 -18.26
N GLU A 121 -16.24 35.01 -19.21
CA GLU A 121 -16.89 35.61 -20.37
C GLU A 121 -17.55 34.56 -21.29
N GLU A 122 -16.85 33.46 -21.56
CA GLU A 122 -17.40 32.32 -22.30
C GLU A 122 -18.58 31.68 -21.58
N SER A 123 -18.48 31.53 -20.26
CA SER A 123 -19.55 31.00 -19.41
C SER A 123 -20.81 31.87 -19.46
N ILE A 124 -20.66 33.20 -19.30
CA ILE A 124 -21.78 34.14 -19.40
C ILE A 124 -22.43 34.05 -20.78
N THR A 125 -21.62 34.03 -21.84
CA THR A 125 -22.12 33.93 -23.22
C THR A 125 -22.92 32.64 -23.43
N LEU A 126 -22.42 31.51 -22.91
CA LEU A 126 -23.10 30.22 -22.98
C LEU A 126 -24.44 30.23 -22.24
N LEU A 127 -24.46 30.75 -20.99
CA LEU A 127 -25.70 30.85 -20.20
C LEU A 127 -26.73 31.75 -20.86
N VAL A 128 -26.32 32.91 -21.39
CA VAL A 128 -27.20 33.84 -22.11
C VAL A 128 -27.81 33.15 -23.35
N ASN A 129 -27.01 32.41 -24.12
CA ASN A 129 -27.49 31.66 -25.28
C ASN A 129 -28.50 30.56 -24.87
N ALA A 130 -28.23 29.84 -23.79
CA ALA A 130 -29.13 28.81 -23.26
C ALA A 130 -30.48 29.41 -22.80
N ILE A 131 -30.45 30.55 -22.10
CA ILE A 131 -31.66 31.25 -21.66
C ILE A 131 -32.46 31.77 -22.87
N ASN A 132 -31.80 32.35 -23.86
CA ASN A 132 -32.46 32.81 -25.09
C ASN A 132 -33.12 31.66 -25.84
N TYR A 133 -32.46 30.50 -25.93
CA TYR A 133 -33.02 29.29 -26.52
C TYR A 133 -34.30 28.86 -25.78
N VAL A 134 -34.24 28.67 -24.45
CA VAL A 134 -35.40 28.24 -23.67
C VAL A 134 -36.54 29.26 -23.71
N THR A 135 -36.21 30.56 -23.64
CA THR A 135 -37.22 31.63 -23.75
C THR A 135 -37.92 31.60 -25.11
N SER A 136 -37.16 31.41 -26.20
CA SER A 136 -37.73 31.27 -27.55
C SER A 136 -38.60 30.03 -27.70
N THR A 137 -38.22 28.91 -27.06
CA THR A 137 -39.00 27.68 -27.03
C THR A 137 -40.30 27.87 -26.25
N ILE A 138 -40.27 28.52 -25.08
CA ILE A 138 -41.47 28.86 -24.30
C ILE A 138 -42.43 29.70 -25.15
N GLU A 139 -41.95 30.78 -25.78
CA GLU A 139 -42.80 31.62 -26.62
C GLU A 139 -43.41 30.87 -27.81
N LYS A 140 -42.61 30.02 -28.47
CA LYS A 140 -43.06 29.22 -29.61
C LYS A 140 -44.14 28.22 -29.19
N GLU A 141 -43.95 27.53 -28.08
CA GLU A 141 -44.88 26.51 -27.60
C GLU A 141 -46.15 27.10 -26.97
N VAL A 142 -46.05 28.26 -26.31
CA VAL A 142 -47.24 29.02 -25.88
C VAL A 142 -48.04 29.47 -27.11
N LYS A 143 -47.40 30.09 -28.12
CA LYS A 143 -48.09 30.52 -29.35
C LYS A 143 -48.67 29.35 -30.16
N SER A 144 -48.00 28.18 -30.16
CA SER A 144 -48.47 26.99 -30.87
C SER A 144 -49.69 26.37 -30.20
N THR A 145 -49.69 26.35 -28.86
CA THR A 145 -50.69 25.64 -28.05
C THR A 145 -51.97 26.46 -27.87
N TYR A 146 -51.90 27.79 -27.80
CA TYR A 146 -53.06 28.68 -27.66
C TYR A 146 -53.87 28.92 -28.96
N LYS A 147 -53.75 28.05 -29.97
CA LYS A 147 -54.55 28.10 -31.21
C LYS A 147 -55.98 27.57 -31.01
N THR A 148 -56.91 27.94 -31.90
CA THR A 148 -58.31 27.46 -31.89
C THR A 148 -58.36 25.92 -31.88
N ASN A 149 -59.06 25.32 -30.91
CA ASN A 149 -59.13 23.86 -30.59
C ASN A 149 -58.02 23.26 -29.69
N ALA A 150 -57.21 24.08 -29.00
CA ALA A 150 -56.16 23.64 -28.06
C ALA A 150 -56.55 22.48 -27.12
N LYS A 151 -57.67 22.61 -26.40
CA LYS A 151 -58.12 21.63 -25.40
C LYS A 151 -58.38 20.23 -25.96
N LYS A 152 -58.99 20.13 -27.15
CA LYS A 152 -59.25 18.81 -27.80
C LYS A 152 -57.95 18.12 -28.23
N ILE A 153 -56.97 18.90 -28.67
CA ILE A 153 -55.66 18.38 -29.09
C ILE A 153 -54.87 17.90 -27.86
N ILE A 154 -54.87 18.67 -26.76
CA ILE A 154 -54.23 18.28 -25.50
C ILE A 154 -54.84 17.00 -24.94
N ASP A 155 -56.17 16.90 -24.88
CA ASP A 155 -56.87 15.69 -24.42
C ASP A 155 -56.47 14.46 -25.27
N SER A 156 -56.46 14.59 -26.60
CA SER A 156 -56.06 13.49 -27.48
C SER A 156 -54.61 13.00 -27.27
N LYS A 157 -53.68 13.89 -26.86
CA LYS A 157 -52.26 13.57 -26.63
C LYS A 157 -51.96 13.02 -25.24
N THR A 158 -52.81 13.30 -24.25
CA THR A 158 -52.54 13.03 -22.84
C THR A 158 -53.45 11.94 -22.25
N ARG A 159 -54.61 11.67 -22.85
CA ARG A 159 -55.64 10.74 -22.35
C ARG A 159 -55.16 9.32 -22.01
N HIS A 160 -54.11 8.84 -22.69
CA HIS A 160 -53.55 7.50 -22.47
C HIS A 160 -52.19 7.51 -21.77
N HIS A 161 -51.68 8.68 -21.39
CA HIS A 161 -50.34 8.85 -20.83
C HIS A 161 -50.41 9.35 -19.38
N LEU A 162 -49.62 8.76 -18.50
CA LEU A 162 -49.36 9.33 -17.17
C LEU A 162 -48.54 10.62 -17.31
N SER A 163 -48.75 11.58 -16.41
CA SER A 163 -47.94 12.80 -16.38
C SER A 163 -46.47 12.45 -16.11
N PRO A 164 -45.52 12.89 -16.96
CA PRO A 164 -44.11 12.64 -16.74
C PRO A 164 -43.53 13.57 -15.65
N TRP A 165 -44.33 14.50 -15.13
CA TRP A 165 -43.89 15.53 -14.20
C TRP A 165 -43.17 14.97 -12.97
N LYS A 166 -43.66 13.91 -12.34
CA LYS A 166 -43.01 13.31 -11.15
C LYS A 166 -41.57 12.87 -11.43
N VAL A 167 -41.32 12.34 -12.63
CA VAL A 167 -39.97 11.94 -13.06
C VAL A 167 -39.08 13.17 -13.24
N TYR A 168 -39.58 14.23 -13.89
CA TYR A 168 -38.83 15.47 -14.05
C TYR A 168 -38.60 16.19 -12.71
N GLN A 169 -39.56 16.19 -11.80
CA GLN A 169 -39.44 16.77 -10.47
C GLN A 169 -38.32 16.10 -9.66
N GLU A 170 -38.27 14.76 -9.67
CA GLU A 170 -37.18 14.00 -9.05
C GLU A 170 -35.82 14.35 -9.68
N GLN A 171 -35.75 14.39 -11.02
CA GLN A 171 -34.54 14.77 -11.74
C GLN A 171 -34.09 16.21 -11.41
N PHE A 172 -35.02 17.16 -11.30
CA PHE A 172 -34.69 18.55 -10.98
C PHE A 172 -34.16 18.66 -9.55
N ASN A 173 -34.75 17.95 -8.60
CA ASN A 173 -34.28 17.92 -7.22
C ASN A 173 -32.87 17.31 -7.13
N ILE A 174 -32.59 16.24 -7.88
CA ILE A 174 -31.24 15.65 -7.96
C ILE A 174 -30.26 16.70 -8.53
N LEU A 175 -30.59 17.36 -9.64
CA LEU A 175 -29.72 18.37 -10.24
C LEU A 175 -29.47 19.57 -9.31
N LEU A 176 -30.49 20.08 -8.62
CA LEU A 176 -30.33 21.17 -7.64
C LEU A 176 -29.50 20.73 -6.43
N SER A 177 -29.62 19.48 -5.99
CA SER A 177 -28.75 18.94 -4.92
C SER A 177 -27.27 18.91 -5.34
N GLN A 178 -26.99 18.68 -6.63
CA GLN A 178 -25.63 18.71 -7.17
C GLN A 178 -25.01 20.12 -7.10
N PHE A 179 -25.80 21.21 -7.19
CA PHE A 179 -25.28 22.58 -7.03
C PHE A 179 -24.73 22.80 -5.61
N SER A 180 -25.46 22.28 -4.62
CA SER A 180 -25.05 22.33 -3.21
C SER A 180 -23.81 21.48 -2.97
N GLN A 181 -23.75 20.30 -3.57
CA GLN A 181 -22.59 19.41 -3.49
C GLN A 181 -21.33 20.04 -4.08
N ILE A 182 -21.44 20.62 -5.29
CA ILE A 182 -20.36 21.33 -5.99
C ILE A 182 -19.85 22.47 -5.09
N THR A 183 -20.74 23.28 -4.51
CA THR A 183 -20.39 24.38 -3.59
C THR A 183 -19.72 23.93 -2.30
N ASN A 184 -20.23 22.88 -1.64
CA ASN A 184 -19.63 22.36 -0.42
C ASN A 184 -18.24 21.77 -0.68
N THR A 185 -18.07 21.12 -1.82
CA THR A 185 -16.79 20.55 -2.23
C THR A 185 -15.75 21.62 -2.53
N ASN A 186 -16.15 22.75 -3.13
CA ASN A 186 -15.26 23.88 -3.38
C ASN A 186 -14.58 24.39 -2.10
N LYS A 187 -15.32 24.55 -0.99
CA LYS A 187 -14.74 24.98 0.28
C LYS A 187 -13.70 24.00 0.80
N LYS A 188 -13.98 22.70 0.72
CA LYS A 188 -13.06 21.63 1.13
C LYS A 188 -11.80 21.61 0.26
N THR A 189 -11.96 21.75 -1.06
CA THR A 189 -10.85 21.76 -2.00
C THR A 189 -9.95 22.97 -1.82
N ILE A 190 -10.49 24.17 -1.56
CA ILE A 190 -9.70 25.36 -1.25
C ILE A 190 -8.86 25.14 0.03
N ASN A 191 -9.47 24.61 1.10
CA ASN A 191 -8.75 24.30 2.34
C ASN A 191 -7.61 23.27 2.09
N ASN A 192 -7.87 22.24 1.28
CA ASN A 192 -6.83 21.29 0.91
C ASN A 192 -5.69 21.95 0.10
N ILE A 193 -6.01 22.87 -0.82
CA ILE A 193 -5.00 23.64 -1.57
C ILE A 193 -4.12 24.47 -0.62
N GLU A 194 -4.71 25.10 0.39
CA GLU A 194 -3.97 25.86 1.42
C GLU A 194 -3.00 24.94 2.19
N ILE A 195 -3.46 23.77 2.64
CA ILE A 195 -2.61 22.78 3.32
C ILE A 195 -1.46 22.32 2.41
N PHE A 196 -1.72 22.07 1.12
CA PHE A 196 -0.67 21.70 0.16
C PHE A 196 0.37 22.82 -0.02
N ASN A 197 -0.08 24.08 -0.08
CA ASN A 197 0.79 25.25 -0.16
C ASN A 197 1.68 25.38 1.08
N GLU A 198 1.13 25.15 2.27
CA GLU A 198 1.89 25.16 3.51
C GLU A 198 2.98 24.09 3.53
N ILE A 199 2.64 22.84 3.18
CA ILE A 199 3.60 21.73 3.13
C ILE A 199 4.75 22.05 2.15
N ARG A 200 4.41 22.62 0.99
CA ARG A 200 5.41 23.05 0.00
C ARG A 200 6.32 24.16 0.52
N ASN A 201 5.77 25.15 1.23
CA ASN A 201 6.55 26.24 1.81
C ASN A 201 7.49 25.74 2.91
N ASP A 202 7.01 24.87 3.80
CA ASP A 202 7.83 24.28 4.86
C ASP A 202 8.98 23.45 4.26
N THR A 203 8.68 22.65 3.24
CA THR A 203 9.69 21.83 2.55
C THR A 203 10.76 22.70 1.88
N ASN A 204 10.35 23.77 1.19
CA ASN A 204 11.29 24.71 0.58
C ASN A 204 12.14 25.44 1.63
N SER A 205 11.56 25.84 2.76
CA SER A 205 12.28 26.51 3.83
C SER A 205 13.39 25.63 4.43
N ILE A 206 13.13 24.34 4.62
CA ILE A 206 14.15 23.40 5.12
C ILE A 206 15.25 23.17 4.11
N ILE A 207 14.90 22.99 2.85
CA ILE A 207 15.88 22.84 1.77
C ILE A 207 16.78 24.08 1.68
N GLU A 208 16.22 25.28 1.80
CA GLU A 208 16.99 26.54 1.83
C GLU A 208 17.90 26.62 3.05
N LYS A 209 17.42 26.22 4.22
CA LYS A 209 18.24 26.16 5.44
C LYS A 209 19.45 25.22 5.28
N ILE A 210 19.23 24.03 4.74
CA ILE A 210 20.30 23.05 4.46
C ILE A 210 21.30 23.61 3.44
N GLY A 211 20.81 24.30 2.40
CA GLY A 211 21.67 24.97 1.43
C GLY A 211 22.56 26.05 2.05
N LEU A 212 22.02 26.85 2.98
CA LEU A 212 22.78 27.85 3.74
C LEU A 212 23.84 27.21 4.65
N GLU A 213 23.52 26.09 5.31
CA GLU A 213 24.48 25.34 6.14
C GLU A 213 25.67 24.83 5.32
N SER A 214 25.39 24.23 4.16
CA SER A 214 26.41 23.77 3.22
C SER A 214 27.32 24.91 2.72
N GLN A 215 26.77 26.11 2.48
CA GLN A 215 27.56 27.28 2.10
C GLN A 215 28.49 27.75 3.24
N VAL A 216 28.00 27.79 4.49
CA VAL A 216 28.82 28.13 5.66
C VAL A 216 29.98 27.14 5.82
N LEU A 217 29.76 25.84 5.60
CA LEU A 217 30.82 24.84 5.66
C LEU A 217 31.88 25.01 4.56
N LEU A 218 31.47 25.41 3.36
CA LEU A 218 32.38 25.74 2.25
C LEU A 218 33.24 26.97 2.55
N GLU A 219 32.66 27.99 3.18
CA GLU A 219 33.38 29.18 3.64
C GLU A 219 34.41 28.81 4.72
N ILE A 220 34.03 27.99 5.71
CA ILE A 220 34.94 27.51 6.76
C ILE A 220 36.10 26.72 6.15
N SER A 221 35.83 25.81 5.19
CA SER A 221 36.87 25.03 4.51
C SER A 221 37.79 25.90 3.67
N THR A 222 37.28 26.96 3.04
CA THR A 222 38.08 27.90 2.24
C THR A 222 38.95 28.79 3.15
N ASN A 223 38.38 29.27 4.25
CA ASN A 223 39.11 30.04 5.25
C ASN A 223 40.18 29.21 5.97
N ALA A 224 39.96 27.90 6.19
CA ALA A 224 40.97 26.98 6.72
C ALA A 224 42.26 27.03 5.89
N ILE A 225 42.13 26.95 4.57
CA ILE A 225 43.27 26.97 3.64
C ILE A 225 44.01 28.31 3.70
N ALA A 226 43.29 29.43 3.85
CA ALA A 226 43.89 30.76 3.96
C ALA A 226 44.64 30.94 5.29
N VAL A 227 44.05 30.51 6.41
CA VAL A 227 44.64 30.62 7.75
C VAL A 227 45.87 29.71 7.90
N ILE A 228 45.83 28.48 7.37
CA ILE A 228 46.96 27.54 7.38
C ILE A 228 48.13 28.05 6.52
N LYS A 229 47.85 28.77 5.42
CA LYS A 229 48.88 29.39 4.57
C LYS A 229 49.50 30.66 5.16
N GLY A 230 48.73 31.41 5.96
CA GLY A 230 49.06 32.78 6.36
C GLY A 230 49.71 32.93 7.74
N ASN A 231 49.50 31.98 8.66
CA ASN A 231 49.90 32.14 10.07
C ASN A 231 50.93 31.10 10.54
N GLU A 232 52.07 31.57 11.06
CA GLU A 232 53.07 30.73 11.74
C GLU A 232 52.73 30.48 13.23
N ASN A 233 51.71 31.16 13.77
CA ASN A 233 51.40 31.17 15.20
C ASN A 233 50.26 30.18 15.57
N SER A 234 50.63 29.03 16.14
CA SER A 234 49.71 27.94 16.51
C SER A 234 48.57 28.33 17.47
N LYS A 235 48.70 29.41 18.27
CA LYS A 235 47.64 29.86 19.19
C LYS A 235 46.45 30.51 18.46
N GLU A 236 46.69 31.27 17.40
CA GLU A 236 45.63 31.93 16.64
C GLU A 236 44.84 30.92 15.80
N ILE A 237 45.53 29.91 15.25
CA ILE A 237 44.90 28.81 14.50
C ILE A 237 43.98 28.00 15.43
N LEU A 238 44.41 27.71 16.66
CA LEU A 238 43.58 27.01 17.64
C LEU A 238 42.33 27.80 18.05
N SER A 239 42.44 29.11 18.25
CA SER A 239 41.28 29.98 18.55
C SER A 239 40.30 30.05 17.38
N TRP A 240 40.80 30.06 16.14
CA TRP A 240 39.97 30.01 14.94
C TRP A 240 39.22 28.68 14.83
N ILE A 241 39.89 27.53 15.06
CA ILE A 241 39.24 26.20 15.06
C ILE A 241 38.10 26.14 16.07
N GLU A 242 38.30 26.66 17.29
CA GLU A 242 37.25 26.66 18.32
C GLU A 242 36.06 27.54 17.94
N LYS A 243 36.29 28.68 17.28
CA LYS A 243 35.23 29.51 16.72
C LYS A 243 34.49 28.82 15.56
N SER A 244 35.19 28.11 14.69
CA SER A 244 34.57 27.36 13.61
C SER A 244 33.75 26.16 14.12
N LEU A 245 34.24 25.42 15.12
CA LEU A 245 33.51 24.30 15.73
C LEU A 245 32.24 24.76 16.46
N THR A 246 32.26 25.94 17.08
CA THR A 246 31.07 26.52 17.72
C THR A 246 30.04 27.03 16.69
N GLN A 247 30.48 27.62 15.58
CA GLN A 247 29.60 27.98 14.46
C GLN A 247 28.95 26.75 13.82
N ILE A 248 29.71 25.68 13.62
CA ILE A 248 29.20 24.40 13.11
C ILE A 248 28.17 23.80 14.06
N SER A 249 28.45 23.81 15.37
CA SER A 249 27.54 23.23 16.37
C SER A 249 26.26 24.04 16.58
N ALA A 250 26.29 25.35 16.32
CA ALA A 250 25.10 26.22 16.38
C ALA A 250 24.15 26.00 15.19
N ASN A 251 24.69 25.53 14.07
CA ASN A 251 23.95 25.19 12.85
C ASN A 251 23.64 23.69 12.73
N ASP A 252 24.01 22.87 13.71
CA ASP A 252 23.77 21.42 13.71
C ASP A 252 22.28 21.15 13.95
N ALA A 253 21.54 21.02 12.85
CA ALA A 253 20.09 21.04 12.86
C ALA A 253 19.54 19.70 13.36
N LYS A 254 19.02 19.66 14.59
CA LYS A 254 18.11 18.59 15.09
C LYS A 254 16.71 18.69 14.44
N THR A 255 16.63 18.88 13.13
CA THR A 255 15.41 19.33 12.42
C THR A 255 14.58 18.22 11.78
N ASN A 256 15.13 17.01 11.62
CA ASN A 256 14.44 15.97 10.84
C ASN A 256 13.14 15.51 11.53
N VAL A 257 13.20 15.25 12.84
CA VAL A 257 12.05 14.81 13.63
C VAL A 257 11.00 15.92 13.76
N GLU A 258 11.43 17.17 13.93
CA GLU A 258 10.54 18.33 14.05
C GLU A 258 9.80 18.59 12.74
N PHE A 259 10.47 18.47 11.59
CA PHE A 259 9.87 18.62 10.28
C PHE A 259 8.89 17.49 9.96
N THR A 260 9.30 16.22 10.15
CA THR A 260 8.42 15.08 9.87
C THR A 260 7.17 15.13 10.76
N SER A 261 7.31 15.54 12.02
CA SER A 261 6.17 15.72 12.93
C SER A 261 5.26 16.87 12.51
N ALA A 262 5.84 18.01 12.09
CA ALA A 262 5.08 19.16 11.61
C ALA A 262 4.29 18.82 10.33
N ILE A 263 4.92 18.15 9.36
CA ILE A 263 4.26 17.70 8.14
C ILE A 263 3.17 16.66 8.43
N GLU A 264 3.44 15.68 9.30
CA GLU A 264 2.45 14.65 9.63
C GLU A 264 1.20 15.27 10.27
N SER A 265 1.38 16.29 11.13
CA SER A 265 0.25 17.03 11.70
C SER A 265 -0.60 17.75 10.64
N LYS A 266 0.02 18.31 9.59
CA LYS A 266 -0.67 18.98 8.48
C LYS A 266 -1.37 17.99 7.56
N ILE A 267 -0.75 16.84 7.28
CA ILE A 267 -1.34 15.76 6.49
C ILE A 267 -2.57 15.19 7.20
N ASN A 268 -2.54 15.06 8.53
CA ASN A 268 -3.68 14.57 9.32
C ASN A 268 -4.93 15.47 9.26
N ASN A 269 -4.78 16.73 8.84
CA ASN A 269 -5.90 17.66 8.63
C ASN A 269 -6.55 17.53 7.24
N LEU A 270 -6.02 16.70 6.34
CA LEU A 270 -6.60 16.46 5.02
C LEU A 270 -7.80 15.52 5.11
N GLU A 271 -8.92 15.92 4.50
CA GLU A 271 -10.16 15.13 4.52
C GLU A 271 -10.30 14.15 3.34
N SER A 272 -11.13 13.12 3.51
CA SER A 272 -11.62 12.29 2.39
C SER A 272 -13.00 12.74 1.93
N TYR A 273 -13.18 12.94 0.63
CA TYR A 273 -14.46 13.28 0.03
C TYR A 273 -14.53 12.91 -1.46
N ALA A 274 -15.74 12.88 -2.01
CA ALA A 274 -15.97 12.73 -3.45
C ALA A 274 -15.87 14.10 -4.13
N ILE A 275 -14.91 14.27 -5.03
CA ILE A 275 -14.72 15.49 -5.79
C ILE A 275 -15.39 15.39 -7.17
N PRO A 276 -16.28 16.33 -7.55
CA PRO A 276 -16.78 16.43 -8.91
C PRO A 276 -15.64 16.81 -9.86
N ILE A 277 -15.39 15.99 -10.89
CA ILE A 277 -14.24 16.15 -11.80
C ILE A 277 -14.64 16.62 -13.20
N GLY A 278 -15.89 16.43 -13.59
CA GLY A 278 -16.38 16.77 -14.92
C GLY A 278 -17.77 16.22 -15.14
N THR A 279 -18.23 16.29 -16.38
CA THR A 279 -19.56 15.80 -16.78
C THR A 279 -19.45 14.93 -18.03
N ASN A 280 -20.30 13.91 -18.14
CA ASN A 280 -20.37 13.04 -19.31
C ASN A 280 -21.83 12.67 -19.59
N GLU A 281 -22.30 12.93 -20.81
CA GLU A 281 -23.69 12.64 -21.24
C GLU A 281 -24.77 13.12 -20.24
N GLY A 282 -24.55 14.26 -19.59
CA GLY A 282 -25.46 14.84 -18.59
C GLY A 282 -25.26 14.36 -17.14
N TYR A 283 -24.44 13.35 -16.90
CA TYR A 283 -24.06 12.89 -15.56
C TYR A 283 -22.91 13.71 -14.98
N LEU A 284 -22.95 13.92 -13.66
CA LEU A 284 -21.84 14.49 -12.89
C LEU A 284 -20.86 13.36 -12.56
N LEU A 285 -19.61 13.49 -13.00
CA LEU A 285 -18.54 12.53 -12.70
C LEU A 285 -17.90 12.91 -11.36
N GLU A 286 -17.84 11.93 -10.46
CA GLU A 286 -17.24 12.10 -9.14
C GLU A 286 -16.10 11.12 -8.93
N LYS A 287 -15.05 11.59 -8.25
CA LYS A 287 -13.90 10.77 -7.87
C LYS A 287 -13.77 10.79 -6.36
N LYS A 288 -13.84 9.62 -5.73
CA LYS A 288 -13.62 9.51 -4.29
C LYS A 288 -12.13 9.50 -4.00
N ILE A 289 -11.65 10.52 -3.30
CA ILE A 289 -10.24 10.68 -2.96
C ILE A 289 -10.09 10.73 -1.44
N ASP A 290 -9.09 10.01 -0.94
CA ASP A 290 -8.61 10.14 0.43
C ASP A 290 -7.30 10.94 0.38
N PHE A 291 -7.40 12.26 0.55
CA PHE A 291 -6.25 13.15 0.41
C PHE A 291 -5.19 12.86 1.47
N ASN A 292 -5.58 12.52 2.70
CA ASN A 292 -4.65 12.12 3.75
C ASN A 292 -3.83 10.90 3.31
N LYS A 293 -4.50 9.84 2.88
CA LYS A 293 -3.83 8.58 2.51
C LYS A 293 -2.98 8.73 1.25
N SER A 294 -3.49 9.41 0.22
CA SER A 294 -2.76 9.63 -1.04
C SER A 294 -1.54 10.52 -0.84
N VAL A 295 -1.64 11.59 -0.05
CA VAL A 295 -0.50 12.47 0.27
C VAL A 295 0.51 11.73 1.13
N LYS A 296 0.10 11.02 2.19
CA LYS A 296 1.00 10.23 3.03
C LYS A 296 1.79 9.22 2.18
N LYS A 297 1.09 8.47 1.34
CA LYS A 297 1.71 7.55 0.36
C LYS A 297 2.72 8.29 -0.53
N TRP A 298 2.30 9.35 -1.23
CA TRP A 298 3.20 10.06 -2.15
C TRP A 298 4.43 10.64 -1.44
N MET A 299 4.27 11.17 -0.22
CA MET A 299 5.36 11.71 0.60
C MET A 299 6.34 10.62 1.01
N ASP A 300 5.85 9.47 1.47
CA ASP A 300 6.65 8.32 1.90
C ASP A 300 7.48 7.73 0.75
N TYR A 301 6.92 7.70 -0.47
CA TYR A 301 7.57 7.10 -1.63
C TYR A 301 8.44 8.06 -2.45
N ASN A 302 8.12 9.36 -2.50
CA ASN A 302 8.81 10.32 -3.38
C ASN A 302 9.59 11.40 -2.61
N LEU A 303 8.99 12.05 -1.61
CA LEU A 303 9.61 13.22 -0.98
C LEU A 303 10.57 12.86 0.16
N LEU A 304 10.13 12.03 1.10
CA LEU A 304 10.91 11.68 2.29
C LEU A 304 12.24 10.97 1.98
N PRO A 305 12.33 10.06 0.98
CA PRO A 305 13.61 9.48 0.58
C PRO A 305 14.61 10.54 0.11
N LEU A 306 14.18 11.46 -0.77
CA LEU A 306 15.04 12.53 -1.29
C LEU A 306 15.48 13.50 -0.18
N LEU A 307 14.59 13.81 0.76
CA LEU A 307 14.95 14.63 1.93
C LEU A 307 15.91 13.91 2.88
N SER A 308 15.74 12.60 3.07
CA SER A 308 16.67 11.77 3.85
C SER A 308 18.07 11.78 3.24
N ASP A 309 18.17 11.62 1.92
CA ASP A 309 19.46 11.70 1.20
C ASP A 309 20.13 13.07 1.38
N VAL A 310 19.35 14.15 1.29
CA VAL A 310 19.85 15.52 1.51
C VAL A 310 20.32 15.72 2.95
N TRP A 311 19.61 15.17 3.94
CA TRP A 311 20.01 15.22 5.36
C TRP A 311 21.23 14.37 5.66
N GLU A 312 21.33 13.15 5.14
CA GLU A 312 22.49 12.28 5.32
C GLU A 312 23.74 12.89 4.70
N GLN A 313 23.62 13.46 3.50
CA GLN A 313 24.72 14.19 2.87
C GLN A 313 25.14 15.40 3.69
N ASN A 314 24.19 16.20 4.19
CA ASN A 314 24.49 17.34 5.06
C ASN A 314 25.22 16.91 6.35
N ASN A 315 24.74 15.84 7.00
CA ASN A 315 25.36 15.29 8.21
C ASN A 315 26.75 14.73 7.93
N SER A 316 26.94 14.04 6.80
CA SER A 316 28.24 13.51 6.37
C SER A 316 29.24 14.63 6.13
N ILE A 317 28.83 15.66 5.39
CA ILE A 317 29.61 16.88 5.14
C ILE A 317 29.99 17.56 6.46
N ASN A 318 29.03 17.74 7.36
CA ASN A 318 29.23 18.40 8.64
C ASN A 318 30.22 17.62 9.54
N ASN A 319 30.02 16.31 9.68
CA ASN A 319 30.91 15.43 10.44
C ASN A 319 32.32 15.40 9.84
N PHE A 320 32.44 15.34 8.52
CA PHE A 320 33.73 15.32 7.82
C PHE A 320 34.55 16.58 8.09
N ILE A 321 33.93 17.77 8.04
CA ILE A 321 34.59 19.04 8.37
C ILE A 321 34.93 19.13 9.86
N LYS A 322 34.02 18.70 10.74
CA LYS A 322 34.25 18.65 12.20
C LYS A 322 35.44 17.76 12.55
N HIS A 323 35.53 16.56 11.99
CA HIS A 323 36.65 15.64 12.19
C HIS A 323 37.95 16.21 11.62
N SER A 324 37.91 16.83 10.45
CA SER A 324 39.08 17.49 9.86
C SER A 324 39.63 18.58 10.79
N LEU A 325 38.76 19.46 11.29
CA LEU A 325 39.12 20.53 12.25
C LEU A 325 39.67 19.98 13.57
N LEU A 326 39.10 18.89 14.10
CA LEU A 326 39.58 18.23 15.32
C LEU A 326 40.94 17.55 15.13
N ASN A 327 41.18 16.96 13.96
CA ASN A 327 42.48 16.39 13.60
C ASN A 327 43.54 17.47 13.51
N LEU A 328 43.24 18.61 12.86
CA LEU A 328 44.12 19.76 12.81
C LEU A 328 44.42 20.32 14.22
N LYS A 329 43.39 20.44 15.07
CA LYS A 329 43.56 20.82 16.49
C LYS A 329 44.51 19.89 17.23
N SER A 330 44.36 18.58 17.04
CA SER A 330 45.17 17.55 17.71
C SER A 330 46.62 17.59 17.23
N SER A 331 46.85 17.72 15.92
CA SER A 331 48.19 17.85 15.36
C SER A 331 48.92 19.12 15.81
N LEU A 332 48.21 20.26 15.91
CA LEU A 332 48.79 21.51 16.40
C LEU A 332 49.11 21.46 17.91
N ASN A 333 48.33 20.73 18.70
CA ASN A 333 48.62 20.49 20.11
C ASN A 333 49.84 19.56 20.29
N LEU A 334 49.94 18.48 19.52
CA LEU A 334 51.09 17.57 19.55
C LEU A 334 52.39 18.23 19.06
N GLY A 335 52.29 19.11 18.06
CA GLY A 335 53.43 19.89 17.55
C GLY A 335 54.03 20.87 18.57
N LYS A 336 53.25 21.33 19.56
CA LYS A 336 53.75 22.17 20.66
C LYS A 336 54.66 21.41 21.64
N GLU A 337 54.53 20.09 21.75
CA GLU A 337 55.31 19.29 22.70
C GLU A 337 56.66 18.83 22.14
N ASN A 338 56.83 18.77 20.82
CA ASN A 338 57.99 18.13 20.19
C ASN A 338 58.94 19.05 19.41
N ASN A 339 58.77 20.38 19.42
CA ASN A 339 59.69 21.37 18.81
C ASN A 339 60.16 21.07 17.37
N ASN A 340 59.42 20.24 16.61
CA ASN A 340 59.67 20.00 15.20
C ASN A 340 58.59 20.74 14.41
N LEU A 341 59.05 21.68 13.58
CA LEU A 341 58.24 22.41 12.63
C LEU A 341 57.36 21.44 11.83
N ILE A 342 56.08 21.76 11.90
CA ILE A 342 54.91 21.02 11.48
C ILE A 342 55.02 20.68 9.98
N HIS A 343 54.67 19.45 9.58
CA HIS A 343 54.35 19.13 8.18
C HIS A 343 53.04 19.85 7.77
N LEU A 344 53.08 21.19 7.69
CA LEU A 344 51.95 22.03 7.30
C LEU A 344 51.52 21.72 5.87
N ASP A 345 52.47 21.39 4.99
CA ASP A 345 52.21 21.13 3.57
C ASP A 345 51.31 19.90 3.33
N THR A 346 51.52 18.79 4.06
CA THR A 346 50.66 17.60 3.92
C THR A 346 49.26 17.83 4.50
N GLN A 347 49.14 18.66 5.55
CA GLN A 347 47.83 19.08 6.06
C GLN A 347 47.11 20.00 5.08
N LEU A 348 47.85 20.89 4.42
CA LEU A 348 47.32 21.81 3.41
C LEU A 348 46.79 21.06 2.18
N GLU A 349 47.51 20.01 1.75
CA GLU A 349 47.08 19.12 0.67
C GLU A 349 45.84 18.31 1.05
N ALA A 350 45.79 17.76 2.27
CA ALA A 350 44.60 17.09 2.80
C ALA A 350 43.37 18.01 2.85
N TYR A 351 43.53 19.29 3.23
CA TYR A 351 42.44 20.27 3.25
C TYR A 351 42.00 20.74 1.87
N LYS A 352 42.92 20.80 0.88
CA LYS A 352 42.53 21.05 -0.52
C LYS A 352 41.67 19.90 -1.07
N ASN A 353 42.04 18.66 -0.78
CA ASN A 353 41.25 17.49 -1.18
C ASN A 353 39.89 17.48 -0.47
N THR A 354 39.88 17.80 0.83
CA THR A 354 38.64 17.98 1.63
C THR A 354 37.71 19.02 1.01
N LYS A 355 38.25 20.17 0.55
CA LYS A 355 37.46 21.21 -0.13
C LYS A 355 36.89 20.73 -1.46
N ASN A 356 37.65 19.99 -2.26
CA ASN A 356 37.17 19.47 -3.54
C ASN A 356 36.04 18.45 -3.33
N THR A 357 36.22 17.50 -2.40
CA THR A 357 35.17 16.53 -2.03
C THR A 357 33.93 17.21 -1.45
N LEU A 358 34.11 18.28 -0.67
CA LEU A 358 32.99 19.10 -0.17
C LEU A 358 32.21 19.75 -1.32
N GLN A 359 32.90 20.30 -2.31
CA GLN A 359 32.28 20.96 -3.46
C GLN A 359 31.48 19.95 -4.31
N GLU A 360 32.05 18.78 -4.59
CA GLU A 360 31.35 17.69 -5.31
C GLU A 360 30.08 17.23 -4.57
N ASN A 361 30.15 17.11 -3.23
CA ASN A 361 28.99 16.72 -2.43
C ASN A 361 27.90 17.81 -2.40
N ILE A 362 28.28 19.10 -2.37
CA ILE A 362 27.34 20.23 -2.47
C ILE A 362 26.67 20.27 -3.85
N GLU A 363 27.40 20.00 -4.93
CA GLU A 363 26.84 19.93 -6.29
C GLU A 363 25.81 18.79 -6.40
N ARG A 364 26.10 17.63 -5.80
CA ARG A 364 25.16 16.50 -5.72
C ARG A 364 23.94 16.83 -4.86
N GLN A 365 24.11 17.52 -3.73
CA GLN A 365 23.00 17.95 -2.89
C GLN A 365 22.08 18.93 -3.64
N ASN A 366 22.65 19.89 -4.38
CA ASN A 366 21.90 20.85 -5.18
C ASN A 366 21.10 20.20 -6.31
N SER A 367 21.59 19.11 -6.91
CA SER A 367 20.84 18.39 -7.94
C SER A 367 19.61 17.68 -7.36
N ILE A 368 19.73 17.07 -6.17
CA ILE A 368 18.60 16.46 -5.46
C ILE A 368 17.58 17.53 -5.04
N VAL A 369 18.05 18.67 -4.54
CA VAL A 369 17.21 19.83 -4.22
C VAL A 369 16.41 20.33 -5.43
N ALA A 370 17.05 20.40 -6.61
CA ALA A 370 16.37 20.78 -7.85
C ALA A 370 15.30 19.74 -8.26
N GLN A 371 15.55 18.45 -8.05
CA GLN A 371 14.57 17.38 -8.27
C GLN A 371 13.37 17.53 -7.33
N ILE A 372 13.59 17.76 -6.04
CA ILE A 372 12.50 17.97 -5.06
C ILE A 372 11.64 19.18 -5.46
N LYS A 373 12.25 20.32 -5.81
CA LYS A 373 11.51 21.51 -6.26
C LYS A 373 10.68 21.23 -7.52
N SER A 374 11.22 20.47 -8.47
CA SER A 374 10.50 20.05 -9.67
C SER A 374 9.29 19.16 -9.35
N LEU A 375 9.44 18.20 -8.43
CA LEU A 375 8.35 17.30 -8.01
C LEU A 375 7.22 18.05 -7.31
N LEU A 376 7.54 18.97 -6.39
CA LEU A 376 6.55 19.77 -5.66
C LEU A 376 5.75 20.72 -6.57
N VAL A 377 6.34 21.18 -7.68
CA VAL A 377 5.66 22.08 -8.62
C VAL A 377 4.81 21.32 -9.63
N LYS A 378 5.21 20.11 -10.04
CA LYS A 378 4.52 19.35 -11.09
C LYS A 378 3.50 18.35 -10.56
N GLU A 379 3.83 17.61 -9.52
CA GLU A 379 3.04 16.47 -9.06
C GLU A 379 2.19 16.78 -7.83
N PHE A 380 2.73 17.57 -6.89
CA PHE A 380 2.10 17.89 -5.61
C PHE A 380 1.08 19.05 -5.72
N LEU A 381 0.02 18.83 -6.49
CA LEU A 381 -1.05 19.79 -6.75
C LEU A 381 -2.41 19.13 -6.58
N VAL A 382 -3.32 19.74 -5.82
CA VAL A 382 -4.71 19.25 -5.63
C VAL A 382 -5.46 19.23 -6.96
N CYS A 383 -5.19 20.16 -7.87
CA CYS A 383 -5.83 20.20 -9.19
C CYS A 383 -5.50 18.99 -10.08
N ASN A 384 -4.45 18.21 -9.75
CA ASN A 384 -4.19 16.95 -10.44
C ASN A 384 -5.31 15.91 -10.20
N SER A 385 -6.20 16.14 -9.22
CA SER A 385 -7.39 15.32 -8.98
C SER A 385 -8.39 15.34 -10.13
N TYR A 386 -8.41 16.43 -10.90
CA TYR A 386 -9.28 16.62 -12.07
C TYR A 386 -8.80 15.90 -13.33
N ASN A 387 -7.57 15.38 -13.33
CA ASN A 387 -7.05 14.61 -14.46
C ASN A 387 -7.67 13.21 -14.50
N SER A 388 -7.68 12.61 -15.70
CA SER A 388 -8.16 11.24 -15.93
C SER A 388 -7.40 10.16 -15.16
N ASN A 389 -6.15 10.45 -14.77
CA ASN A 389 -5.28 9.52 -14.06
C ASN A 389 -5.57 9.52 -12.55
N GLU A 390 -5.23 8.45 -11.84
CA GLU A 390 -5.40 8.40 -10.38
C GLU A 390 -4.64 9.55 -9.68
N PHE A 391 -5.24 10.12 -8.63
CA PHE A 391 -4.66 11.26 -7.93
C PHE A 391 -3.44 10.83 -7.11
N LEU A 392 -2.29 11.45 -7.37
CA LEU A 392 -1.01 11.06 -6.80
C LEU A 392 -0.75 9.54 -6.96
N ASP A 393 -1.01 9.03 -8.17
CA ASP A 393 -0.77 7.63 -8.48
C ASP A 393 0.73 7.31 -8.44
N VAL A 394 1.12 6.65 -7.36
CA VAL A 394 2.40 5.97 -7.27
C VAL A 394 2.23 4.60 -7.94
N SER A 395 2.06 4.61 -9.27
CA SER A 395 2.11 3.39 -10.05
C SER A 395 3.56 2.92 -10.09
N ILE A 396 3.76 1.62 -9.86
CA ILE A 396 5.08 0.97 -9.85
C ILE A 396 5.86 1.25 -11.18
N GLN A 397 5.13 1.61 -12.25
CA GLN A 397 5.68 1.96 -13.55
C GLN A 397 6.32 3.36 -13.61
N ASN A 398 5.85 4.36 -12.85
CA ASN A 398 6.43 5.72 -12.85
C ASN A 398 7.69 5.84 -11.98
N SER A 399 7.79 5.03 -10.92
CA SER A 399 9.04 4.85 -10.16
C SER A 399 10.15 4.20 -11.00
N LEU A 400 9.82 3.50 -12.09
CA LEU A 400 10.77 2.89 -13.02
C LEU A 400 11.16 3.84 -14.17
N ASN A 401 10.25 4.66 -14.66
CA ASN A 401 10.51 5.55 -15.80
C ASN A 401 11.48 6.71 -15.48
N GLN A 402 11.63 7.11 -14.21
CA GLN A 402 12.68 8.05 -13.81
C GLN A 402 14.10 7.45 -13.89
N TYR A 403 14.23 6.11 -13.90
CA TYR A 403 15.53 5.43 -14.06
C TYR A 403 15.91 5.16 -15.52
N THR A 404 15.00 5.32 -16.48
CA THR A 404 15.25 4.99 -17.90
C THR A 404 15.59 6.18 -18.79
N VAL A 405 15.54 7.42 -18.29
CA VAL A 405 15.82 8.62 -19.11
C VAL A 405 17.33 8.87 -19.32
N GLU A 406 18.23 8.22 -18.57
CA GLU A 406 19.68 8.43 -18.72
C GLU A 406 20.42 7.40 -19.59
N THR A 407 19.77 6.38 -20.15
CA THR A 407 20.49 5.38 -20.98
C THR A 407 19.81 5.14 -22.33
N GLY A 408 20.04 6.09 -23.25
CA GLY A 408 19.77 5.89 -24.67
C GLY A 408 20.69 4.85 -25.31
N ASN A 409 20.11 4.07 -26.23
CA ASN A 409 20.75 3.30 -27.32
C ASN A 409 21.54 2.01 -26.99
N ILE A 410 20.85 0.90 -26.74
CA ILE A 410 21.40 -0.45 -27.06
C ILE A 410 20.27 -1.38 -27.56
N LEU A 411 19.82 -1.17 -28.80
CA LEU A 411 18.90 -2.08 -29.48
C LEU A 411 19.45 -2.31 -30.88
N VAL A 412 20.15 -3.45 -31.09
CA VAL A 412 20.36 -4.14 -32.40
C VAL A 412 21.23 -5.43 -32.29
N THR A 413 21.86 -5.78 -31.16
CA THR A 413 22.81 -6.93 -31.12
C THR A 413 22.25 -8.21 -30.45
N ILE A 414 21.05 -8.69 -30.81
CA ILE A 414 20.49 -9.96 -30.27
C ILE A 414 20.02 -10.89 -31.41
N GLN A 415 20.85 -11.15 -32.41
CA GLN A 415 20.49 -12.13 -33.47
C GLN A 415 21.57 -13.14 -33.91
N LYS A 416 22.63 -13.37 -33.12
CA LYS A 416 23.62 -14.44 -33.43
C LYS A 416 23.97 -15.42 -32.30
N GLY A 417 23.38 -15.30 -31.11
CA GLY A 417 23.76 -16.11 -29.93
C GLY A 417 22.98 -17.41 -29.68
N PHE A 418 21.95 -17.74 -30.47
CA PHE A 418 20.96 -18.77 -30.06
C PHE A 418 21.18 -20.19 -30.59
N LYS A 419 22.25 -20.49 -31.34
CA LYS A 419 22.48 -21.83 -31.92
C LYS A 419 23.51 -22.72 -31.19
N ASN A 420 24.26 -22.19 -30.21
CA ASN A 420 25.31 -22.96 -29.52
C ASN A 420 24.93 -23.45 -28.10
N LEU A 421 23.72 -23.19 -27.62
CA LEU A 421 23.29 -23.57 -26.26
C LEU A 421 22.63 -24.95 -26.15
N ILE A 422 22.21 -25.57 -27.26
CA ILE A 422 21.49 -26.85 -27.24
C ILE A 422 22.45 -28.06 -27.17
N ALA A 423 23.71 -27.89 -27.58
CA ALA A 423 24.70 -28.98 -27.57
C ALA A 423 25.35 -29.26 -26.20
N LYS A 424 25.14 -28.40 -25.19
CA LYS A 424 25.72 -28.57 -23.83
C LYS A 424 24.77 -29.19 -22.79
N PHE A 425 23.52 -29.49 -23.16
CA PHE A 425 22.50 -29.92 -22.19
C PHE A 425 22.44 -31.44 -21.96
N ASN A 426 23.22 -32.25 -22.69
CA ASN A 426 23.21 -33.72 -22.57
C ASN A 426 24.46 -34.33 -21.92
N GLN A 427 25.30 -33.54 -21.24
CA GLN A 427 26.58 -34.02 -20.69
C GLN A 427 26.70 -33.92 -19.16
N SER A 428 25.60 -33.75 -18.42
CA SER A 428 25.63 -33.64 -16.95
C SER A 428 24.66 -34.57 -16.23
N TYR A 429 24.52 -35.82 -16.70
CA TYR A 429 23.71 -36.82 -16.00
C TYR A 429 24.43 -38.13 -15.63
N ASP A 430 25.76 -38.25 -15.81
CA ASP A 430 26.48 -39.52 -15.55
C ASP A 430 27.67 -39.44 -14.57
N LYS A 431 27.60 -38.59 -13.52
CA LYS A 431 28.61 -38.60 -12.44
C LYS A 431 28.01 -38.44 -11.04
N VAL A 432 27.15 -39.37 -10.63
CA VAL A 432 26.79 -39.51 -9.21
C VAL A 432 26.73 -40.99 -8.82
N VAL A 433 27.88 -41.65 -8.81
CA VAL A 433 28.12 -42.82 -7.95
C VAL A 433 29.61 -42.79 -7.56
N LEU A 434 29.89 -42.85 -6.25
CA LEU A 434 31.20 -42.78 -5.57
C LEU A 434 31.66 -41.38 -5.11
N ASP A 435 30.86 -40.69 -4.31
CA ASP A 435 31.38 -39.62 -3.44
C ASP A 435 31.59 -40.16 -2.01
N ASN A 436 32.81 -39.96 -1.50
CA ASN A 436 33.29 -40.38 -0.17
C ASN A 436 32.42 -39.75 0.96
N PRO A 437 31.93 -40.49 1.98
CA PRO A 437 31.05 -39.94 3.03
C PRO A 437 31.60 -38.71 3.74
N GLN A 438 32.93 -38.60 3.85
CA GLN A 438 33.61 -37.48 4.48
C GLN A 438 33.56 -36.20 3.61
N ALA A 439 33.62 -36.36 2.28
CA ALA A 439 33.43 -35.24 1.35
C ALA A 439 31.98 -34.73 1.35
N ASN A 440 31.00 -35.63 1.53
CA ASN A 440 29.59 -35.24 1.67
C ASN A 440 29.31 -34.49 2.98
N LEU A 441 29.95 -34.89 4.08
CA LEU A 441 29.89 -34.15 5.34
C LEU A 441 30.46 -32.74 5.23
N GLU A 442 31.60 -32.58 4.56
CA GLU A 442 32.21 -31.26 4.32
C GLU A 442 31.34 -30.39 3.41
N LYS A 443 30.80 -30.96 2.31
CA LYS A 443 29.81 -30.29 1.44
C LYS A 443 28.57 -29.83 2.23
N ALA A 444 28.04 -30.68 3.12
CA ALA A 444 26.90 -30.35 3.97
C ALA A 444 27.22 -29.22 4.97
N ALA A 445 28.39 -29.28 5.62
CA ALA A 445 28.82 -28.25 6.56
C ALA A 445 29.03 -26.90 5.87
N ASN A 446 29.67 -26.88 4.70
CA ASN A 446 29.85 -25.67 3.88
C ASN A 446 28.51 -25.11 3.41
N CYS A 447 27.57 -25.98 3.01
CA CYS A 447 26.22 -25.59 2.65
C CYS A 447 25.48 -24.91 3.82
N ILE A 448 25.52 -25.51 5.01
CA ILE A 448 24.92 -24.92 6.21
C ILE A 448 25.61 -23.60 6.56
N ALA A 449 26.93 -23.53 6.54
CA ALA A 449 27.68 -22.31 6.84
C ALA A 449 27.35 -21.15 5.88
N GLN A 450 27.19 -21.45 4.57
CA GLN A 450 26.81 -20.46 3.56
C GLN A 450 25.38 -19.93 3.76
N ARG A 451 24.43 -20.80 4.15
CA ARG A 451 23.02 -20.46 4.36
C ARG A 451 22.73 -19.83 5.72
N MET A 452 23.62 -20.05 6.69
CA MET A 452 23.52 -19.42 8.01
C MET A 452 23.87 -17.92 7.91
N PHE A 453 23.29 -17.16 8.83
CA PHE A 453 23.29 -15.70 8.90
C PHE A 453 24.63 -15.05 8.56
N LYS A 454 24.61 -14.12 7.59
CA LYS A 454 25.73 -13.24 7.28
C LYS A 454 25.47 -11.90 7.97
N GLU A 455 26.30 -11.51 8.94
CA GLU A 455 26.06 -10.28 9.74
C GLU A 455 25.87 -9.02 8.87
N ALA A 456 26.55 -8.93 7.72
CA ALA A 456 26.40 -7.82 6.77
C ALA A 456 25.00 -7.73 6.11
N ASN A 457 24.26 -8.84 6.04
CA ASN A 457 22.93 -8.91 5.42
C ASN A 457 21.78 -8.84 6.44
N ALA A 458 22.08 -8.74 7.73
CA ALA A 458 21.14 -8.86 8.83
C ALA A 458 19.82 -8.11 8.60
N HIS A 459 19.90 -6.84 8.24
CA HIS A 459 18.73 -5.99 8.02
C HIS A 459 17.88 -6.42 6.81
N TYR A 460 18.51 -6.83 5.70
CA TYR A 460 17.79 -7.29 4.52
C TYR A 460 17.10 -8.63 4.79
N ASP A 461 17.82 -9.59 5.37
CA ASP A 461 17.30 -10.93 5.63
C ASP A 461 16.13 -10.88 6.64
N THR A 462 16.14 -9.95 7.60
CA THR A 462 15.02 -9.81 8.55
C THR A 462 13.67 -9.51 7.89
N LEU A 463 13.64 -8.83 6.74
CA LEU A 463 12.40 -8.57 6.00
C LEU A 463 11.79 -9.81 5.35
N PHE A 464 12.59 -10.87 5.19
CA PHE A 464 12.15 -12.15 4.65
C PHE A 464 11.95 -13.20 5.74
N LEU A 465 12.65 -13.09 6.87
CA LEU A 465 12.75 -14.15 7.89
C LEU A 465 12.03 -13.88 9.22
N ASN A 466 11.70 -12.62 9.56
CA ASN A 466 11.08 -12.33 10.87
C ASN A 466 9.61 -12.73 10.95
N LYS A 467 9.28 -13.53 11.98
CA LYS A 467 7.91 -14.01 12.26
C LYS A 467 7.02 -13.01 13.01
N LYS A 468 7.58 -11.92 13.57
CA LYS A 468 6.86 -10.97 14.46
C LYS A 468 6.99 -9.51 14.07
N PHE A 469 7.78 -9.19 13.05
CA PHE A 469 8.01 -7.82 12.61
C PHE A 469 7.77 -7.77 11.12
N ILE A 470 6.53 -7.46 10.75
CA ILE A 470 6.06 -7.09 9.42
C ILE A 470 4.56 -6.84 9.60
N GLY A 471 4.14 -5.57 9.58
CA GLY A 471 2.71 -5.24 9.61
C GLY A 471 1.99 -5.84 8.41
N ASP A 472 0.65 -5.83 8.46
CA ASP A 472 -0.25 -6.40 7.43
C ASP A 472 0.11 -5.99 5.99
N LEU A 473 0.84 -4.88 5.84
CA LEU A 473 1.39 -4.31 4.61
C LEU A 473 2.27 -5.25 3.76
N PHE A 474 2.94 -6.27 4.32
CA PHE A 474 3.77 -7.21 3.54
C PHE A 474 3.19 -8.63 3.46
N LEU A 475 1.97 -8.82 3.95
CA LEU A 475 1.25 -10.08 3.79
C LEU A 475 0.66 -10.16 2.38
N VAL A 476 0.93 -11.27 1.70
CA VAL A 476 0.31 -11.57 0.43
C VAL A 476 -0.92 -12.43 0.71
N THR A 477 -2.09 -11.89 0.38
CA THR A 477 -3.38 -12.55 0.57
C THR A 477 -3.45 -13.88 -0.18
N ARG A 478 -4.01 -14.90 0.48
CA ARG A 478 -4.22 -16.24 -0.08
C ARG A 478 -5.65 -16.36 -0.60
N THR A 479 -5.96 -15.64 -1.68
CA THR A 479 -7.35 -15.37 -2.10
C THR A 479 -8.23 -16.63 -2.18
N GLN A 480 -7.71 -17.74 -2.72
CA GLN A 480 -8.48 -18.99 -2.82
C GLN A 480 -8.79 -19.60 -1.44
N GLN A 481 -7.79 -19.65 -0.56
CA GLN A 481 -7.92 -20.21 0.79
C GLN A 481 -8.74 -19.30 1.70
N GLU A 482 -8.59 -17.98 1.58
CA GLU A 482 -9.37 -16.98 2.31
C GLU A 482 -10.85 -17.02 1.91
N ASN A 483 -11.15 -17.15 0.61
CA ASN A 483 -12.54 -17.30 0.15
C ASN A 483 -13.16 -18.61 0.69
N LYS A 484 -12.43 -19.72 0.63
CA LYS A 484 -12.89 -21.00 1.18
C LYS A 484 -13.17 -20.93 2.69
N LEU A 485 -12.35 -20.17 3.41
CA LEU A 485 -12.55 -19.89 4.83
C LEU A 485 -13.83 -19.09 5.05
N LYS A 486 -14.02 -17.97 4.34
CA LYS A 486 -15.22 -17.12 4.40
C LYS A 486 -16.49 -17.91 4.10
N ASP A 487 -16.49 -18.72 3.05
CA ASP A 487 -17.63 -19.56 2.66
C ASP A 487 -17.98 -20.57 3.75
N THR A 488 -16.97 -21.18 4.39
CA THR A 488 -17.17 -22.14 5.48
C THR A 488 -17.79 -21.46 6.71
N VAL A 489 -17.33 -20.25 7.04
CA VAL A 489 -17.88 -19.48 8.16
C VAL A 489 -19.31 -19.03 7.86
N ALA A 490 -19.61 -18.61 6.63
CA ALA A 490 -20.97 -18.27 6.23
C ALA A 490 -21.91 -19.48 6.41
N GLN A 491 -21.53 -20.66 5.92
CA GLN A 491 -22.31 -21.89 6.13
C GLN A 491 -22.47 -22.25 7.61
N TRP A 492 -21.45 -22.03 8.44
CA TRP A 492 -21.58 -22.26 9.87
C TRP A 492 -22.52 -21.27 10.57
N ASN A 493 -22.49 -20.01 10.14
CA ASN A 493 -23.46 -19.01 10.60
C ASN A 493 -24.89 -19.40 10.23
N ASP A 494 -25.09 -19.98 9.04
CA ASP A 494 -26.37 -20.53 8.56
C ASP A 494 -26.83 -21.80 9.30
N GLY A 495 -26.02 -22.33 10.23
CA GLY A 495 -26.38 -23.46 11.09
C GLY A 495 -25.88 -24.83 10.62
N PHE A 496 -24.99 -24.88 9.62
CA PHE A 496 -24.32 -26.13 9.27
C PHE A 496 -23.17 -26.42 10.23
N ASN A 497 -23.02 -27.69 10.63
CA ASN A 497 -21.92 -28.13 11.47
C ASN A 497 -20.62 -28.11 10.66
N LYS A 498 -19.70 -27.22 11.03
CA LYS A 498 -18.45 -27.01 10.31
C LYS A 498 -17.24 -27.08 11.24
N SER A 499 -16.15 -27.53 10.66
CA SER A 499 -14.83 -27.61 11.28
C SER A 499 -13.76 -27.54 10.18
N ILE A 500 -12.65 -26.87 10.48
CA ILE A 500 -11.63 -26.52 9.48
C ILE A 500 -10.29 -27.12 9.89
N LEU A 501 -9.69 -27.88 8.98
CA LEU A 501 -8.31 -28.34 9.08
C LEU A 501 -7.43 -27.54 8.13
N VAL A 502 -6.45 -26.83 8.68
CA VAL A 502 -5.43 -26.09 7.94
C VAL A 502 -4.17 -26.94 7.84
N LEU A 503 -3.83 -27.36 6.62
CA LEU A 503 -2.67 -28.19 6.32
C LEU A 503 -1.56 -27.35 5.69
N GLY A 504 -0.32 -27.66 6.06
CA GLY A 504 0.84 -26.99 5.49
C GLY A 504 2.12 -27.43 6.18
N ASN A 505 3.18 -27.63 5.43
CA ASN A 505 4.49 -27.96 5.98
C ASN A 505 5.12 -26.74 6.66
N ASN A 506 6.29 -26.92 7.28
CA ASN A 506 7.00 -25.78 7.84
C ASN A 506 7.26 -24.71 6.76
N LEU A 507 7.28 -23.44 7.16
CA LEU A 507 7.44 -22.26 6.29
C LEU A 507 6.36 -22.03 5.22
N SER A 508 5.28 -22.83 5.19
CA SER A 508 4.16 -22.60 4.25
C SER A 508 3.31 -21.34 4.54
N GLY A 509 3.43 -20.78 5.74
CA GLY A 509 2.66 -19.59 6.18
C GLY A 509 1.38 -19.92 6.95
N LYS A 510 1.22 -21.13 7.50
CA LYS A 510 0.04 -21.53 8.30
C LYS A 510 -0.29 -20.57 9.45
N SER A 511 0.67 -20.30 10.33
CA SER A 511 0.45 -19.44 11.49
C SER A 511 0.11 -18.02 11.07
N THR A 512 0.76 -17.49 10.02
CA THR A 512 0.45 -16.18 9.44
C THR A 512 -0.96 -16.13 8.83
N PHE A 513 -1.38 -17.20 8.15
CA PHE A 513 -2.74 -17.32 7.64
C PHE A 513 -3.77 -17.35 8.78
N LEU A 514 -3.50 -18.07 9.87
CA LEU A 514 -4.35 -18.12 11.06
C LEU A 514 -4.39 -16.79 11.81
N GLU A 515 -3.28 -16.06 11.89
CA GLU A 515 -3.24 -14.72 12.50
C GLU A 515 -4.09 -13.73 11.70
N ASN A 516 -4.00 -13.74 10.37
CA ASN A 516 -4.84 -12.91 9.50
C ASN A 516 -6.34 -13.24 9.60
N THR A 517 -6.73 -14.40 10.17
CA THR A 517 -8.16 -14.70 10.35
C THR A 517 -8.85 -13.79 11.35
N SER A 518 -8.13 -13.15 12.28
CA SER A 518 -8.74 -12.21 13.23
C SER A 518 -9.30 -10.96 12.57
N ASP A 519 -8.66 -10.49 11.51
CA ASP A 519 -9.10 -9.30 10.77
C ASP A 519 -10.29 -9.60 9.86
N ILE A 520 -10.43 -10.87 9.46
CA ILE A 520 -11.54 -11.34 8.64
C ILE A 520 -12.83 -11.48 9.47
N PHE A 521 -12.73 -11.78 10.77
CA PHE A 521 -13.87 -12.10 11.64
C PHE A 521 -13.98 -11.11 12.82
N THR A 522 -14.34 -9.86 12.53
CA THR A 522 -14.44 -8.78 13.54
C THR A 522 -15.58 -8.96 14.54
N ASP A 523 -16.67 -9.63 14.13
CA ASP A 523 -17.91 -9.71 14.92
C ASP A 523 -17.96 -10.92 15.86
N GLN A 524 -17.00 -11.85 15.74
CA GLN A 524 -16.98 -13.13 16.45
C GLN A 524 -15.77 -13.21 17.37
N LYS A 525 -15.98 -13.59 18.64
CA LYS A 525 -14.87 -13.75 19.60
C LYS A 525 -14.04 -14.98 19.25
N ILE A 526 -12.82 -14.75 18.76
CA ILE A 526 -11.82 -15.78 18.48
C ILE A 526 -11.09 -16.16 19.78
N LEU A 527 -11.04 -17.45 20.06
CA LEU A 527 -10.26 -18.03 21.15
C LEU A 527 -9.07 -18.80 20.57
N LYS A 528 -7.85 -18.31 20.79
CA LYS A 528 -6.62 -19.02 20.42
C LYS A 528 -6.16 -19.88 21.60
N LEU A 529 -6.02 -21.19 21.39
CA LEU A 529 -5.45 -22.09 22.39
C LEU A 529 -3.99 -22.37 22.07
N SER A 530 -3.15 -22.31 23.10
CA SER A 530 -1.76 -22.75 23.04
C SER A 530 -1.40 -23.49 24.34
N PRO A 531 -0.46 -24.44 24.32
CA PRO A 531 -0.03 -25.14 25.54
C PRO A 531 0.61 -24.18 26.54
N ASN A 532 0.32 -24.35 27.84
CA ASN A 532 0.89 -23.54 28.93
C ASN A 532 0.65 -22.03 28.84
N ASP A 533 -0.44 -21.61 28.22
CA ASP A 533 -0.81 -20.21 28.02
C ASP A 533 -1.98 -19.80 28.93
N SER A 534 -2.24 -18.49 29.06
CA SER A 534 -3.39 -17.97 29.80
C SER A 534 -4.44 -17.42 28.83
N ILE A 535 -5.63 -18.03 28.84
CA ILE A 535 -6.77 -17.59 28.03
C ILE A 535 -7.80 -16.91 28.94
N THR A 536 -8.50 -15.89 28.42
CA THR A 536 -9.59 -15.23 29.16
C THR A 536 -10.91 -15.50 28.45
N ILE A 537 -11.83 -16.17 29.14
CA ILE A 537 -13.18 -16.45 28.63
C ILE A 537 -14.17 -15.76 29.56
N GLU A 538 -14.95 -14.81 29.02
CA GLU A 538 -15.96 -14.04 29.77
C GLU A 538 -15.41 -13.41 31.07
N GLY A 539 -14.18 -12.89 31.03
CA GLY A 539 -13.51 -12.26 32.17
C GLY A 539 -12.84 -13.22 33.15
N ARG A 540 -12.99 -14.55 32.99
CA ARG A 540 -12.27 -15.56 33.77
C ARG A 540 -10.97 -15.96 33.08
N LYS A 541 -9.85 -15.80 33.76
CA LYS A 541 -8.54 -16.28 33.31
C LYS A 541 -8.41 -17.78 33.61
N PHE A 542 -8.16 -18.57 32.57
CA PHE A 542 -7.86 -19.99 32.65
C PHE A 542 -6.44 -20.22 32.13
N LYS A 543 -5.65 -21.04 32.84
CA LYS A 543 -4.31 -21.42 32.39
C LYS A 543 -4.39 -22.80 31.77
N THR A 544 -4.04 -22.90 30.48
CA THR A 544 -3.98 -24.18 29.78
C THR A 544 -2.75 -24.98 30.23
N SER A 545 -2.84 -26.29 30.11
CA SER A 545 -1.70 -27.21 30.25
C SER A 545 -1.45 -27.91 28.91
N ASN A 546 -0.68 -29.00 28.89
CA ASN A 546 -0.52 -29.84 27.70
C ASN A 546 -1.66 -30.88 27.55
N ASP A 547 -2.65 -30.88 28.45
CA ASP A 547 -3.91 -31.62 28.31
C ASP A 547 -4.92 -30.81 27.49
N LEU A 548 -5.10 -31.19 26.23
CA LEU A 548 -6.06 -30.52 25.34
C LEU A 548 -7.50 -30.79 25.78
N LYS A 549 -7.77 -31.96 26.38
CA LYS A 549 -9.13 -32.31 26.80
C LYS A 549 -9.64 -31.37 27.88
N ASP A 550 -8.79 -31.04 28.85
CA ASP A 550 -9.13 -30.10 29.91
C ASP A 550 -9.39 -28.69 29.36
N ALA A 551 -8.53 -28.21 28.45
CA ALA A 551 -8.73 -26.93 27.78
C ALA A 551 -10.04 -26.88 26.96
N LEU A 552 -10.36 -27.94 26.22
CA LEU A 552 -11.61 -28.05 25.47
C LEU A 552 -12.84 -28.10 26.38
N ASN A 553 -12.78 -28.81 27.51
CA ASN A 553 -13.85 -28.81 28.50
C ASN A 553 -14.06 -27.42 29.12
N ALA A 554 -13.00 -26.67 29.37
CA ALA A 554 -13.10 -25.29 29.83
C ALA A 554 -13.78 -24.39 28.79
N VAL A 555 -13.50 -24.59 27.49
CA VAL A 555 -14.20 -23.89 26.41
C VAL A 555 -15.68 -24.29 26.38
N LYS A 556 -15.99 -25.59 26.40
CA LYS A 556 -17.37 -26.10 26.42
C LYS A 556 -18.19 -25.48 27.54
N ASN A 557 -17.68 -25.54 28.77
CA ASN A 557 -18.41 -25.09 29.96
C ASN A 557 -18.69 -23.58 30.00
N ASN A 558 -17.96 -22.78 29.21
CA ASN A 558 -18.05 -21.32 29.23
C ASN A 558 -18.49 -20.73 27.87
N SER A 559 -19.00 -21.54 26.92
CA SER A 559 -19.38 -21.09 25.57
C SER A 559 -20.89 -21.12 25.28
N PHE A 560 -21.75 -21.26 26.30
CA PHE A 560 -23.21 -21.40 26.12
C PHE A 560 -23.93 -20.12 25.66
N SER A 561 -23.32 -18.94 25.80
CA SER A 561 -23.99 -17.65 25.58
C SER A 561 -23.90 -17.13 24.13
N GLN A 562 -22.87 -17.53 23.37
CA GLN A 562 -22.55 -16.98 22.05
C GLN A 562 -21.77 -17.99 21.19
N LYS A 563 -22.00 -17.98 19.87
CA LYS A 563 -21.18 -18.70 18.88
C LYS A 563 -19.73 -18.21 18.91
N ARG A 564 -18.74 -19.11 18.84
CA ARG A 564 -17.30 -18.77 18.92
C ARG A 564 -16.46 -19.51 17.89
N ILE A 565 -15.31 -18.91 17.55
CA ILE A 565 -14.27 -19.56 16.76
C ILE A 565 -13.14 -19.99 17.69
N LEU A 566 -12.78 -21.27 17.64
CA LEU A 566 -11.66 -21.85 18.38
C LEU A 566 -10.50 -22.14 17.43
N VAL A 567 -9.35 -21.52 17.66
CA VAL A 567 -8.14 -21.72 16.85
C VAL A 567 -7.09 -22.47 17.66
N ILE A 568 -6.64 -23.61 17.13
CA ILE A 568 -5.55 -24.42 17.67
C ILE A 568 -4.44 -24.43 16.62
N ASP A 569 -3.35 -23.70 16.89
CA ASP A 569 -2.18 -23.67 16.00
C ASP A 569 -1.18 -24.79 16.35
N ASP A 570 -0.68 -25.48 15.33
CA ASP A 570 0.25 -26.62 15.37
C ASP A 570 -0.13 -27.68 16.43
N LEU A 571 -1.15 -28.50 16.10
CA LEU A 571 -1.68 -29.54 16.99
C LEU A 571 -0.58 -30.45 17.58
N GLU A 572 0.48 -30.73 16.83
CA GLU A 572 1.63 -31.54 17.28
C GLU A 572 2.31 -31.04 18.56
N LEU A 573 2.11 -29.77 18.95
CA LEU A 573 2.65 -29.18 20.18
C LEU A 573 1.87 -29.60 21.44
N TRP A 574 0.63 -30.08 21.32
CA TRP A 574 -0.23 -30.51 22.43
C TRP A 574 0.16 -31.90 22.93
N ARG A 575 1.32 -31.98 23.59
CA ARG A 575 1.85 -33.22 24.20
C ARG A 575 2.90 -32.91 25.25
N ASP A 576 3.09 -33.80 26.21
CA ASP A 576 4.25 -33.81 27.10
C ASP A 576 4.56 -35.25 27.57
N ASP A 577 5.37 -35.38 28.63
CA ASP A 577 5.70 -36.66 29.24
C ASP A 577 4.46 -37.38 29.84
N LYS A 578 3.36 -36.66 30.10
CA LYS A 578 2.14 -37.18 30.76
C LYS A 578 0.99 -37.39 29.77
N PHE A 579 0.82 -36.49 28.81
CA PHE A 579 -0.27 -36.43 27.85
C PHE A 579 0.25 -36.71 26.45
N SER A 580 -0.21 -37.81 25.87
CA SER A 580 0.15 -38.19 24.50
C SER A 580 -0.65 -37.39 23.47
N LEU A 581 -0.02 -37.08 22.33
CA LEU A 581 -0.68 -36.41 21.20
C LEU A 581 -1.94 -37.17 20.77
N LEU A 582 -1.90 -38.51 20.71
CA LEU A 582 -3.03 -39.32 20.27
C LEU A 582 -4.26 -39.17 21.19
N ASN A 583 -4.06 -39.07 22.50
CA ASN A 583 -5.16 -38.86 23.44
C ASN A 583 -5.79 -37.47 23.26
N ASN A 584 -4.95 -36.45 23.05
CA ASN A 584 -5.41 -35.09 22.76
C ASN A 584 -6.14 -35.02 21.41
N THR A 585 -5.65 -35.71 20.37
CA THR A 585 -6.33 -35.80 19.07
C THR A 585 -7.71 -36.45 19.20
N ARG A 586 -7.84 -37.54 19.97
CA ARG A 586 -9.15 -38.18 20.21
C ARG A 586 -10.12 -37.27 20.95
N ALA A 587 -9.63 -36.55 21.97
CA ALA A 587 -10.44 -35.57 22.69
C ALA A 587 -10.94 -34.44 21.77
N LEU A 588 -10.08 -33.97 20.86
CA LEU A 588 -10.42 -32.97 19.85
C LEU A 588 -11.48 -33.46 18.86
N ILE A 589 -11.33 -34.67 18.32
CA ILE A 589 -12.32 -35.26 17.41
C ILE A 589 -13.70 -35.32 18.09
N ASN A 590 -13.75 -35.87 19.31
CA ASN A 590 -15.01 -35.96 20.07
C ASN A 590 -15.63 -34.58 20.34
N PHE A 591 -14.80 -33.55 20.59
CA PHE A 591 -15.28 -32.19 20.81
C PHE A 591 -15.88 -31.58 19.54
N ILE A 592 -15.26 -31.78 18.38
CA ILE A 592 -15.79 -31.32 17.08
C ILE A 592 -17.15 -31.96 16.81
N GLU A 593 -17.28 -33.26 17.06
CA GLU A 593 -18.53 -34.00 16.87
C GLU A 593 -19.65 -33.50 17.80
N SER A 594 -19.32 -33.10 19.04
CA SER A 594 -20.33 -32.68 20.02
C SER A 594 -20.67 -31.19 20.04
N GLU A 595 -19.75 -30.30 19.65
CA GLU A 595 -19.89 -28.85 19.88
C GLU A 595 -19.83 -27.99 18.60
N SER A 596 -19.78 -28.59 17.42
CA SER A 596 -19.65 -27.86 16.14
C SER A 596 -20.80 -26.90 15.83
N ASP A 597 -21.97 -27.07 16.47
CA ASP A 597 -23.12 -26.16 16.36
C ASP A 597 -22.81 -24.76 16.93
N ASN A 598 -22.06 -24.70 18.04
CA ASN A 598 -21.79 -23.49 18.81
C ASN A 598 -20.33 -23.02 18.71
N VAL A 599 -19.41 -23.92 18.38
CA VAL A 599 -17.98 -23.63 18.30
C VAL A 599 -17.43 -24.08 16.95
N LEU A 600 -17.03 -23.13 16.11
CA LEU A 600 -16.28 -23.41 14.89
C LEU A 600 -14.82 -23.70 15.25
N VAL A 601 -14.41 -24.96 15.06
CA VAL A 601 -13.05 -25.40 15.39
C VAL A 601 -12.15 -25.30 14.15
N ILE A 602 -11.06 -24.54 14.28
CA ILE A 602 -10.00 -24.39 13.28
C ILE A 602 -8.70 -24.95 13.86
N VAL A 603 -8.13 -25.96 13.22
CA VAL A 603 -6.91 -26.63 13.69
C VAL A 603 -5.88 -26.60 12.59
N SER A 604 -4.64 -26.22 12.89
CA SER A 604 -3.52 -26.40 11.96
C SER A 604 -2.61 -27.57 12.35
N THR A 605 -2.02 -28.21 11.35
CA THR A 605 -0.97 -29.21 11.54
C THR A 605 -0.13 -29.39 10.27
N ASN A 606 1.05 -29.99 10.42
CA ASN A 606 1.88 -30.38 9.28
C ASN A 606 1.25 -31.52 8.46
N SER A 607 1.44 -31.52 7.14
CA SER A 607 0.86 -32.53 6.24
C SER A 607 1.30 -33.95 6.59
N SER A 608 2.59 -34.13 6.88
CA SER A 608 3.13 -35.43 7.31
C SER A 608 2.61 -35.86 8.68
N MET A 609 2.29 -34.92 9.58
CA MET A 609 1.64 -35.23 10.86
C MET A 609 0.18 -35.65 10.64
N CYS A 610 -0.56 -34.94 9.77
CA CYS A 610 -1.91 -35.34 9.38
C CYS A 610 -1.93 -36.76 8.82
N ALA A 611 -1.03 -37.09 7.88
CA ALA A 611 -0.89 -38.45 7.35
C ALA A 611 -0.58 -39.48 8.46
N HIS A 612 0.28 -39.11 9.42
CA HIS A 612 0.61 -39.95 10.57
C HIS A 612 -0.58 -40.20 11.52
N LEU A 613 -1.42 -39.18 11.74
CA LEU A 613 -2.62 -39.25 12.58
C LEU A 613 -3.76 -39.98 11.88
N ASN A 614 -3.90 -39.83 10.56
CA ASN A 614 -4.88 -40.53 9.73
C ASN A 614 -4.71 -42.05 9.82
N LYS A 615 -3.46 -42.54 9.81
CA LYS A 615 -3.15 -43.97 9.99
C LYS A 615 -3.63 -44.54 11.34
N ARG A 616 -3.96 -43.70 12.33
CA ARG A 616 -4.32 -44.13 13.71
C ARG A 616 -5.75 -43.77 14.13
N SER A 617 -6.33 -42.73 13.56
CA SER A 617 -7.57 -42.12 14.07
C SER A 617 -8.47 -41.52 13.01
N ASN A 618 -8.18 -41.72 11.70
CA ASN A 618 -8.90 -41.05 10.60
C ASN A 618 -9.09 -39.54 10.83
N PHE A 619 -8.07 -38.90 11.42
CA PHE A 619 -8.11 -37.55 11.95
C PHE A 619 -8.69 -36.50 10.98
N SER A 620 -8.30 -36.54 9.71
CA SER A 620 -8.79 -35.59 8.70
C SER A 620 -10.30 -35.66 8.50
N ASN A 621 -10.91 -36.83 8.64
CA ASN A 621 -12.34 -37.02 8.36
C ASN A 621 -13.25 -36.38 9.41
N ALA A 622 -12.71 -36.01 10.58
CA ALA A 622 -13.45 -35.25 11.58
C ALA A 622 -13.69 -33.79 11.15
N PHE A 623 -13.00 -33.31 10.10
CA PHE A 623 -13.08 -31.95 9.63
C PHE A 623 -13.96 -31.83 8.39
N SER A 624 -14.90 -30.88 8.38
CA SER A 624 -15.77 -30.65 7.22
C SER A 624 -15.04 -29.96 6.06
N THR A 625 -14.02 -29.15 6.37
CA THR A 625 -13.31 -28.31 5.41
C THR A 625 -11.80 -28.49 5.55
N HIS A 626 -11.12 -28.73 4.44
CA HIS A 626 -9.65 -28.76 4.36
C HIS A 626 -9.11 -27.55 3.61
N ILE A 627 -8.17 -26.81 4.22
CA ILE A 627 -7.45 -25.71 3.59
C ILE A 627 -5.98 -26.11 3.50
N ASP A 628 -5.45 -26.24 2.28
CA ASP A 628 -4.04 -26.56 2.05
C ASP A 628 -3.25 -25.30 1.69
N LEU A 629 -2.20 -25.04 2.48
CA LEU A 629 -1.28 -23.91 2.35
C LEU A 629 0.11 -24.34 1.86
N ASN A 630 0.35 -25.62 1.56
CA ASN A 630 1.68 -26.12 1.15
C ASN A 630 2.24 -25.42 -0.10
N LYS A 631 1.36 -25.04 -1.03
CA LYS A 631 1.73 -24.48 -2.32
C LYS A 631 1.11 -23.10 -2.51
N SER A 632 1.89 -22.24 -3.14
CA SER A 632 1.52 -20.87 -3.50
C SER A 632 1.53 -20.72 -5.00
N THR A 633 0.80 -19.73 -5.51
CA THR A 633 0.95 -19.39 -6.93
C THR A 633 2.28 -18.68 -7.17
N LEU A 634 2.80 -18.75 -8.40
CA LEU A 634 4.01 -18.02 -8.77
C LEU A 634 3.81 -16.51 -8.56
N GLU A 635 2.62 -16.00 -8.87
CA GLU A 635 2.25 -14.59 -8.69
C GLU A 635 2.31 -14.18 -7.21
N GLU A 636 1.77 -15.00 -6.30
CA GLU A 636 1.83 -14.76 -4.86
C GLU A 636 3.28 -14.70 -4.35
N ILE A 637 4.13 -15.63 -4.81
CA ILE A 637 5.54 -15.70 -4.40
C ILE A 637 6.33 -14.52 -4.99
N CYS A 638 6.16 -14.21 -6.27
CA CYS A 638 6.79 -13.05 -6.92
C CYS A 638 6.39 -11.76 -6.21
N LYS A 639 5.10 -11.56 -5.92
CA LYS A 639 4.60 -10.41 -5.16
C LYS A 639 5.23 -10.35 -3.77
N ALA A 640 5.34 -11.48 -3.08
CA ALA A 640 5.94 -11.52 -1.74
C ALA A 640 7.42 -11.13 -1.74
N VAL A 641 8.19 -11.56 -2.75
CA VAL A 641 9.61 -11.18 -2.94
C VAL A 641 9.73 -9.71 -3.27
N LEU A 642 8.94 -9.21 -4.23
CA LEU A 642 9.00 -7.83 -4.70
C LEU A 642 8.56 -6.83 -3.61
N VAL A 643 7.50 -7.13 -2.86
CA VAL A 643 7.01 -6.27 -1.78
C VAL A 643 8.02 -6.15 -0.64
N ARG A 644 8.75 -7.24 -0.31
CA ARG A 644 9.81 -7.20 0.71
C ARG A 644 11.09 -6.56 0.21
N HIS A 645 11.44 -6.78 -1.05
CA HIS A 645 12.61 -6.16 -1.65
C HIS A 645 12.42 -4.65 -1.86
N SER A 646 11.26 -4.21 -2.37
CA SER A 646 10.93 -2.79 -2.52
C SER A 646 10.98 -2.02 -1.19
N ALA A 647 10.64 -2.68 -0.08
CA ALA A 647 10.78 -2.13 1.27
C ALA A 647 12.22 -1.74 1.66
N THR A 648 13.22 -2.24 0.92
CA THR A 648 14.64 -2.04 1.24
C THR A 648 15.24 -0.82 0.54
N HIS A 649 14.55 -0.27 -0.47
CA HIS A 649 15.04 0.84 -1.30
C HIS A 649 16.43 0.61 -1.93
N ARG A 650 16.86 -0.66 -2.04
CA ARG A 650 18.17 -1.03 -2.58
C ARG A 650 18.02 -1.61 -3.98
N THR A 651 18.96 -1.32 -4.85
CA THR A 651 18.97 -1.86 -6.21
C THR A 651 19.38 -3.34 -6.19
N LEU A 652 18.58 -4.19 -6.84
CA LEU A 652 18.95 -5.57 -7.10
C LEU A 652 19.89 -5.62 -8.30
N ILE A 653 21.14 -6.02 -8.09
CA ILE A 653 22.16 -6.10 -9.14
C ILE A 653 22.56 -7.56 -9.40
N ASN A 654 22.99 -7.84 -10.63
CA ASN A 654 23.56 -9.13 -11.03
C ASN A 654 25.06 -9.18 -10.66
N SER A 655 25.71 -10.33 -10.91
CA SER A 655 27.16 -10.49 -10.71
C SER A 655 28.05 -9.59 -11.57
N ASN A 656 27.49 -8.89 -12.56
CA ASN A 656 28.18 -7.94 -13.42
C ASN A 656 27.91 -6.48 -12.99
N ASN A 657 27.32 -6.25 -11.82
CA ASN A 657 26.90 -4.93 -11.30
C ASN A 657 25.82 -4.21 -12.13
N GLU A 658 25.04 -4.93 -12.94
CA GLU A 658 23.91 -4.38 -13.68
C GLU A 658 22.59 -4.64 -12.94
N PRO A 659 21.62 -3.71 -12.99
CA PRO A 659 20.32 -3.91 -12.36
C PRO A 659 19.56 -5.08 -13.00
N LEU A 660 18.98 -5.92 -12.15
CA LEU A 660 18.12 -7.03 -12.60
C LEU A 660 16.76 -6.49 -13.04
N SER A 661 16.38 -6.76 -14.28
CA SER A 661 15.03 -6.46 -14.79
C SER A 661 13.96 -7.35 -14.15
N ASP A 662 12.70 -6.90 -14.16
CA ASP A 662 11.56 -7.66 -13.64
C ASP A 662 11.46 -9.06 -14.27
N THR A 663 11.76 -9.18 -15.57
CA THR A 663 11.76 -10.47 -16.26
C THR A 663 12.83 -11.43 -15.72
N GLN A 664 13.99 -10.91 -15.32
CA GLN A 664 15.07 -11.70 -14.72
C GLN A 664 14.74 -12.07 -13.27
N ILE A 665 14.13 -11.16 -12.50
CA ILE A 665 13.65 -11.44 -11.15
C ILE A 665 12.61 -12.55 -11.19
N VAL A 666 11.60 -12.44 -12.07
CA VAL A 666 10.58 -13.47 -12.26
C VAL A 666 11.22 -14.79 -12.70
N ALA A 667 12.24 -14.78 -13.57
CA ALA A 667 12.94 -16.00 -13.96
C ALA A 667 13.67 -16.66 -12.78
N HIS A 668 14.36 -15.87 -11.94
CA HIS A 668 15.03 -16.37 -10.74
C HIS A 668 14.03 -16.93 -9.71
N VAL A 669 12.95 -16.19 -9.43
CA VAL A 669 11.88 -16.65 -8.54
C VAL A 669 11.21 -17.91 -9.09
N THR A 670 10.95 -17.98 -10.40
CA THR A 670 10.38 -19.18 -11.04
C THR A 670 11.31 -20.39 -10.87
N LYS A 671 12.62 -20.21 -10.97
CA LYS A 671 13.59 -21.29 -10.75
C LYS A 671 13.58 -21.78 -9.30
N LEU A 672 13.52 -20.86 -8.33
CA LEU A 672 13.36 -21.21 -6.92
C LEU A 672 12.02 -21.92 -6.66
N CYS A 673 10.93 -21.41 -7.23
CA CYS A 673 9.60 -22.02 -7.15
C CYS A 673 9.59 -23.48 -7.61
N LYS A 674 10.26 -23.76 -8.75
CA LYS A 674 10.45 -25.14 -9.25
C LYS A 674 11.27 -26.01 -8.29
N LYS A 675 12.33 -25.46 -7.67
CA LYS A 675 13.20 -26.19 -6.74
C LYS A 675 12.53 -26.51 -5.41
N TYR A 676 11.75 -25.56 -4.87
CA TYR A 676 11.13 -25.62 -3.54
C TYR A 676 9.63 -25.94 -3.59
N ASN A 677 9.15 -26.49 -4.72
CA ASN A 677 7.76 -26.94 -4.91
C ASN A 677 6.69 -25.88 -4.58
N ASN A 678 6.98 -24.60 -4.86
CA ASN A 678 6.11 -23.45 -4.56
C ASN A 678 5.76 -23.24 -3.07
N ASN A 679 6.58 -23.70 -2.13
CA ASN A 679 6.44 -23.31 -0.73
C ASN A 679 6.94 -21.87 -0.55
N LEU A 680 6.05 -20.97 -0.11
CA LEU A 680 6.34 -19.54 -0.03
C LEU A 680 7.56 -19.23 0.85
N GLY A 681 7.55 -19.67 2.11
CA GLY A 681 8.61 -19.32 3.05
C GLY A 681 9.94 -19.99 2.69
N GLU A 682 9.92 -21.19 2.12
CA GLU A 682 11.15 -21.83 1.60
C GLU A 682 11.75 -21.06 0.42
N VAL A 683 10.93 -20.53 -0.48
CA VAL A 683 11.41 -19.67 -1.57
C VAL A 683 11.95 -18.35 -1.04
N LEU A 684 11.24 -17.70 -0.10
CA LEU A 684 11.71 -16.45 0.52
C LEU A 684 13.02 -16.64 1.29
N GLN A 685 13.15 -17.74 2.04
CA GLN A 685 14.39 -18.08 2.72
C GLN A 685 15.50 -18.38 1.70
N SER A 686 15.20 -19.10 0.63
CA SER A 686 16.18 -19.42 -0.40
C SER A 686 16.65 -18.20 -1.20
N TRP A 687 15.78 -17.21 -1.37
CA TRP A 687 16.12 -15.92 -1.93
C TRP A 687 17.22 -15.23 -1.09
N THR A 688 17.11 -15.23 0.23
CA THR A 688 18.13 -14.62 1.13
C THR A 688 19.50 -15.28 1.03
N TYR A 689 19.58 -16.58 0.73
CA TYR A 689 20.87 -17.26 0.54
C TYR A 689 21.65 -16.73 -0.67
N GLY A 690 20.91 -16.31 -1.71
CA GLY A 690 21.44 -15.78 -2.95
C GLY A 690 21.75 -14.29 -2.91
N THR A 691 21.36 -13.57 -1.85
CA THR A 691 21.60 -12.13 -1.73
C THR A 691 22.83 -11.80 -0.92
N THR A 692 23.58 -10.79 -1.36
CA THR A 692 24.70 -10.19 -0.63
C THR A 692 24.65 -8.69 -0.76
N VAL A 693 24.79 -7.98 0.36
CA VAL A 693 24.89 -6.51 0.38
C VAL A 693 26.29 -6.11 -0.08
N THR A 694 26.39 -5.25 -1.08
CA THR A 694 27.67 -4.70 -1.55
C THR A 694 28.08 -3.47 -0.73
N GLU A 695 29.36 -3.06 -0.83
CA GLU A 695 29.89 -1.88 -0.13
C GLU A 695 29.13 -0.58 -0.45
N ASN A 696 28.52 -0.51 -1.63
CA ASN A 696 27.71 0.62 -2.10
C ASN A 696 26.25 0.57 -1.62
N GLY A 697 25.87 -0.42 -0.80
CA GLY A 697 24.52 -0.60 -0.26
C GLY A 697 23.55 -1.37 -1.18
N SER A 698 23.89 -1.62 -2.44
CA SER A 698 23.08 -2.44 -3.36
C SER A 698 23.02 -3.91 -2.95
N ILE A 699 22.00 -4.64 -3.43
CA ILE A 699 21.84 -6.07 -3.17
C ILE A 699 22.23 -6.83 -4.43
N GLN A 700 23.35 -7.53 -4.38
CA GLN A 700 23.70 -8.46 -5.43
C GLN A 700 22.96 -9.78 -5.24
N TYR A 701 22.25 -10.24 -6.27
CA TYR A 701 21.67 -11.58 -6.30
C TYR A 701 22.53 -12.51 -7.16
N GLN A 702 23.13 -13.51 -6.53
CA GLN A 702 23.85 -14.59 -7.20
C GLN A 702 23.38 -15.94 -6.66
N GLU A 703 22.83 -16.76 -7.56
CA GLU A 703 22.39 -18.11 -7.21
C GLU A 703 23.59 -19.06 -7.02
N ASN A 704 24.17 -19.05 -5.82
CA ASN A 704 25.20 -20.01 -5.41
C ASN A 704 24.54 -21.18 -4.67
N ALA A 705 23.80 -22.02 -5.39
CA ALA A 705 23.10 -23.14 -4.79
C ALA A 705 24.02 -24.35 -4.58
N THR A 706 24.72 -24.39 -3.44
CA THR A 706 25.29 -25.66 -2.95
C THR A 706 24.15 -26.59 -2.53
N SER A 707 24.08 -27.78 -3.13
CA SER A 707 23.12 -28.80 -2.75
C SER A 707 23.51 -29.43 -1.42
N PHE A 708 22.53 -29.69 -0.56
CA PHE A 708 22.76 -30.41 0.68
C PHE A 708 22.79 -31.92 0.38
N PRO A 709 23.91 -32.62 0.58
CA PRO A 709 24.01 -34.04 0.26
C PRO A 709 23.38 -34.90 1.35
N ASP A 710 22.86 -36.06 0.96
CA ASP A 710 22.39 -37.08 1.89
C ASP A 710 23.56 -37.94 2.39
N PHE A 711 23.92 -37.77 3.67
CA PHE A 711 24.97 -38.54 4.35
C PHE A 711 24.44 -39.31 5.58
N PHE A 712 23.12 -39.30 5.81
CA PHE A 712 22.56 -39.75 7.08
C PHE A 712 22.56 -41.27 7.22
N THR A 713 22.85 -41.74 8.44
CA THR A 713 22.65 -43.16 8.79
C THR A 713 21.18 -43.45 9.08
N ARG A 714 20.84 -44.74 9.21
CA ARG A 714 19.47 -45.17 9.49
C ARG A 714 18.97 -44.65 10.84
N GLU A 715 19.85 -44.58 11.84
CA GLU A 715 19.55 -44.12 13.20
C GLU A 715 19.26 -42.62 13.21
N GLU A 716 20.09 -41.83 12.53
CA GLU A 716 19.91 -40.37 12.41
C GLU A 716 18.62 -40.01 11.70
N ILE A 717 18.26 -40.79 10.69
CA ILE A 717 17.02 -40.63 9.96
C ILE A 717 15.79 -40.79 10.84
N ILE A 718 15.81 -41.74 11.79
CA ILE A 718 14.72 -41.92 12.75
C ILE A 718 14.62 -40.69 13.67
N VAL A 719 15.77 -40.16 14.12
CA VAL A 719 15.83 -38.94 14.92
C VAL A 719 15.28 -37.74 14.14
N LEU A 720 15.67 -37.58 12.87
CA LEU A 720 15.22 -36.51 11.99
C LEU A 720 13.72 -36.63 11.69
N LYS A 721 13.22 -37.84 11.40
CA LYS A 721 11.78 -38.10 11.22
C LYS A 721 10.98 -37.65 12.43
N TYR A 722 11.41 -38.07 13.63
CA TYR A 722 10.70 -37.73 14.86
C TYR A 722 10.73 -36.22 15.11
N THR A 723 11.89 -35.59 14.94
CA THR A 723 12.03 -34.13 15.14
C THR A 723 11.20 -33.34 14.13
N LEU A 724 11.13 -33.80 12.86
CA LEU A 724 10.33 -33.19 11.81
C LEU A 724 8.83 -33.29 12.10
N LEU A 725 8.35 -34.47 12.51
CA LEU A 725 6.92 -34.70 12.76
C LEU A 725 6.39 -33.82 13.90
N TYR A 726 7.18 -33.63 14.95
CA TYR A 726 6.72 -32.98 16.17
C TYR A 726 7.28 -31.57 16.41
N ASN A 727 7.99 -31.00 15.43
CA ASN A 727 8.66 -29.68 15.44
C ASN A 727 9.79 -29.52 16.48
N TYR A 728 9.70 -30.13 17.66
CA TYR A 728 10.73 -30.14 18.69
C TYR A 728 10.81 -31.49 19.42
N SER A 729 11.98 -31.77 20.00
CA SER A 729 12.23 -32.95 20.83
C SER A 729 13.26 -32.63 21.92
N ASN A 730 13.52 -33.56 22.83
CA ASN A 730 14.66 -33.49 23.75
C ASN A 730 15.26 -34.89 23.96
N GLU A 731 16.44 -34.96 24.56
CA GLU A 731 17.13 -36.24 24.80
C GLU A 731 16.30 -37.18 25.68
N LYS A 732 15.51 -36.66 26.63
CA LYS A 732 14.65 -37.45 27.50
C LYS A 732 13.51 -38.13 26.73
N MET A 733 12.90 -37.42 25.78
CA MET A 733 11.87 -37.93 24.87
C MET A 733 12.43 -39.00 23.93
N PHE A 734 13.66 -38.81 23.42
CA PHE A 734 14.32 -39.85 22.64
C PHE A 734 14.64 -41.08 23.48
N LYS A 735 15.09 -40.91 24.74
CA LYS A 735 15.31 -42.03 25.67
C LYS A 735 14.03 -42.79 25.97
N SER A 736 12.91 -42.11 26.19
CA SER A 736 11.63 -42.77 26.46
C SER A 736 11.07 -43.48 25.23
N PHE A 737 11.24 -42.92 24.03
CA PHE A 737 10.75 -43.49 22.78
C PHE A 737 11.60 -44.66 22.26
N ILE A 738 12.93 -44.54 22.33
CA ILE A 738 13.90 -45.51 21.76
C ILE A 738 14.30 -46.58 22.79
N GLY A 739 14.18 -46.27 24.09
CA GLY A 739 14.51 -47.19 25.18
C GLY A 739 16.01 -47.48 25.31
N ALA A 740 16.36 -48.72 25.66
CA ALA A 740 17.74 -49.14 25.93
C ALA A 740 18.70 -48.93 24.74
N ASN A 741 18.18 -48.92 23.51
CA ASN A 741 18.96 -48.71 22.30
C ASN A 741 19.47 -47.27 22.13
N TYR A 742 18.98 -46.32 22.94
CA TYR A 742 19.39 -44.92 22.86
C TYR A 742 20.89 -44.74 23.13
N GLU A 743 21.39 -45.32 24.23
CA GLU A 743 22.78 -45.14 24.67
C GLU A 743 23.77 -45.86 23.74
N THR A 744 23.35 -46.97 23.11
CA THR A 744 24.20 -47.77 22.22
C THR A 744 24.29 -47.20 20.80
N ASN A 745 23.16 -46.83 20.19
CA ASN A 745 23.11 -46.58 18.74
C ASN A 745 22.71 -45.14 18.36
N PHE A 746 21.96 -44.42 19.19
CA PHE A 746 21.36 -43.12 18.80
C PHE A 746 22.07 -41.91 19.40
N LYS A 747 22.73 -42.06 20.55
CA LYS A 747 23.44 -40.95 21.21
C LYS A 747 24.59 -40.40 20.37
N SER A 748 25.33 -41.27 19.70
CA SER A 748 26.43 -40.88 18.79
C SER A 748 25.88 -40.16 17.55
N GLY A 749 24.82 -40.68 16.93
CA GLY A 749 24.13 -40.06 15.80
C GLY A 749 23.55 -38.69 16.15
N LEU A 750 22.88 -38.57 17.30
CA LEU A 750 22.35 -37.29 17.78
C LEU A 750 23.46 -36.24 17.99
N LYS A 751 24.58 -36.63 18.60
CA LYS A 751 25.75 -35.75 18.74
C LYS A 751 26.32 -35.35 17.38
N ARG A 752 26.38 -36.27 16.41
CA ARG A 752 26.85 -35.97 15.06
C ARG A 752 25.95 -34.95 14.35
N LEU A 753 24.63 -35.10 14.46
CA LEU A 753 23.66 -34.15 13.93
C LEU A 753 23.77 -32.76 14.58
N LEU A 754 24.04 -32.69 15.88
CA LEU A 754 24.28 -31.42 16.60
C LEU A 754 25.61 -30.77 16.19
N ASN A 755 26.70 -31.54 16.16
CA ASN A 755 28.02 -31.03 15.81
C ASN A 755 28.07 -30.48 14.37
N ASN A 756 27.34 -31.12 13.46
CA ASN A 756 27.22 -30.67 12.06
C ASN A 756 26.12 -29.62 11.86
N LYS A 757 25.52 -29.10 12.94
CA LYS A 757 24.43 -28.10 12.91
C LYS A 757 23.21 -28.50 12.07
N VAL A 758 22.97 -29.80 11.89
CA VAL A 758 21.73 -30.31 11.29
C VAL A 758 20.57 -30.18 12.27
N LEU A 759 20.86 -30.46 13.54
CA LEU A 759 20.00 -30.11 14.67
C LEU A 759 20.61 -28.95 15.44
N ILE A 760 19.76 -28.10 16.01
CA ILE A 760 20.15 -26.99 16.89
C ILE A 760 19.33 -27.04 18.17
N ARG A 761 19.86 -26.47 19.24
CA ARG A 761 19.14 -26.27 20.49
C ARG A 761 18.48 -24.89 20.50
N ASP A 762 17.25 -24.80 20.97
CA ASP A 762 16.62 -23.52 21.29
C ASP A 762 17.01 -23.03 22.68
N ASP A 763 16.54 -21.83 23.06
CA ASP A 763 16.83 -21.18 24.35
C ASP A 763 16.33 -22.00 25.55
N ASN A 764 15.34 -22.87 25.34
CA ASN A 764 14.77 -23.78 26.34
C ASN A 764 15.46 -25.17 26.34
N GLY A 765 16.46 -25.37 25.48
CA GLY A 765 17.22 -26.62 25.36
C GLY A 765 16.54 -27.72 24.52
N PHE A 766 15.44 -27.43 23.84
CA PHE A 766 14.80 -28.37 22.91
C PHE A 766 15.57 -28.46 21.58
N LEU A 767 15.59 -29.66 21.02
CA LEU A 767 16.20 -30.00 19.74
C LEU A 767 15.21 -29.71 18.61
N LYS A 768 15.65 -28.95 17.62
CA LYS A 768 14.90 -28.66 16.38
C LYS A 768 15.79 -28.84 15.16
N ILE A 769 15.19 -29.16 14.01
CA ILE A 769 15.90 -29.17 12.73
C ILE A 769 16.30 -27.74 12.41
N ASN A 770 17.54 -27.55 11.96
CA ASN A 770 18.02 -26.25 11.55
C ASN A 770 17.12 -25.70 10.42
N PRO A 771 16.48 -24.53 10.58
CA PRO A 771 15.53 -24.01 9.61
C PRO A 771 16.09 -23.92 8.19
N VAL A 772 17.39 -23.69 8.01
CA VAL A 772 18.01 -23.47 6.68
C VAL A 772 18.14 -24.71 5.79
N ILE A 773 17.88 -25.88 6.38
CA ILE A 773 17.94 -27.20 5.70
C ILE A 773 16.65 -28.00 5.91
N ASN A 774 15.59 -27.41 6.47
CA ASN A 774 14.38 -28.15 6.83
C ASN A 774 13.75 -28.82 5.59
N TYR A 775 13.68 -28.07 4.47
CA TYR A 775 13.25 -28.62 3.19
C TYR A 775 14.13 -29.77 2.69
N ASP A 776 15.46 -29.65 2.78
CA ASP A 776 16.36 -30.72 2.32
C ASP A 776 16.15 -32.00 3.14
N ILE A 777 16.00 -31.88 4.46
CA ILE A 777 15.69 -33.02 5.34
C ILE A 777 14.33 -33.62 4.99
N TYR A 778 13.31 -32.79 4.76
CA TYR A 778 11.99 -33.25 4.32
C TYR A 778 12.08 -34.04 3.00
N GLN A 779 12.79 -33.52 1.99
CA GLN A 779 12.95 -34.19 0.71
C GLN A 779 13.75 -35.50 0.82
N ILE A 780 14.80 -35.53 1.65
CA ILE A 780 15.57 -36.77 1.90
C ILE A 780 14.70 -37.83 2.56
N LEU A 781 13.91 -37.46 3.58
CA LEU A 781 13.00 -38.38 4.25
C LEU A 781 11.88 -38.87 3.32
N LYS A 782 11.38 -38.00 2.45
CA LYS A 782 10.39 -38.36 1.44
C LYS A 782 10.99 -39.28 0.37
N TYR A 783 12.18 -38.98 -0.14
CA TYR A 783 12.88 -39.79 -1.14
C TYR A 783 13.22 -41.20 -0.62
N ARG A 784 13.48 -41.33 0.68
CA ARG A 784 13.72 -42.63 1.34
C ARG A 784 12.42 -43.33 1.78
N ASP A 785 11.24 -42.86 1.36
CA ASP A 785 9.92 -43.40 1.70
C ASP A 785 9.64 -43.50 3.22
N ILE A 786 10.15 -42.54 3.99
CA ILE A 786 10.05 -42.54 5.46
C ILE A 786 8.85 -41.74 5.95
N ILE A 787 8.47 -40.72 5.18
CA ILE A 787 7.31 -39.87 5.36
C ILE A 787 6.55 -39.78 4.03
N ASP A 788 5.23 -39.59 4.11
CA ASP A 788 4.35 -39.46 2.94
C ASP A 788 4.35 -38.02 2.38
#